data_AF-A0A966AJR8-F1
#
_entry.id   AF-A0A966AJR8-F1
#
_cell.length_a   1.000
_cell.length_b   1.000
_cell.length_c   1.000
_cell.angle_alpha   90.00
_cell.angle_beta   90.00
_cell.angle_gamma   90.00
#
_symmetry.space_group_name_H-M   'P 1'
#
loop_
_entity.id
_entity.type
_entity.pdbx_description
1 polymer ?
#
loop_
_entity_poly.entity_id
_entity_poly.type
_entity_poly.pdbx_seq_one_letter_code
_entity_poly.pdbx_strand_id
1 'polypeptide(L)'
;MKSPDAANPGARLEARRVLIALGMLLVLTGAIYWPGLSGDLVLDDETTLEPIARLARGELNWHEALFQHHSFRPLSMASYVVNWLTTGDGVWPLKLTNLVIHLLCGVLVFLLSNKLLAGPVASLGRGRPWVALWIAACWLLAPMLVSTVLYVTQRMAALTTLFSLAALLFYVHGREGIAENRARGLGLIAMGLGVFWPLAIASKENGILVPVLVVVVELFFFSGARSPETARPARGALGLSIGAAVLIGAVIVITAPSGIFAGYDYRPFTMWERVLTEWRILFDYMANLILLPGGSPFGIYHDDYPPSRGLLEPASTLLAAAAWLAVLVTGWLARGTRAGLLAFGLWFYLAAHLVESTLLPLELYFEHRNYLPSFGIFFSLGYGGYLLLSQARLKRVIAATLILVPIAYGAVTYQRVLVWQSWQRMLFAALSHYPDSPRVHTGLANLYVNQGNLDKALEHLELAAARPGVAELGLAIHAINAYCLTDRLPPPSAYEALERSPPSDDSHTVNALGWLTNAVEQQECDALDQARLAGALHDALQGADQAGPHGNTWILHTHAARLLAAVGRKGDALTHLDLASRLEPERLEAGLLAVRYRLDLDDLADAKKTILELKQRDRGRVASHSRLIDEYERRLEPVQEQKPPVQ
;
A
#
# COMPACT_ATOMS: atom_id res chain seq x y z
N MET A 1 -49.72 25.81 -13.74
CA MET A 1 -48.24 25.70 -13.88
C MET A 1 -47.59 26.86 -13.12
N LYS A 2 -47.09 26.62 -11.90
CA LYS A 2 -46.17 27.56 -11.22
C LYS A 2 -44.76 27.18 -11.65
N SER A 3 -43.93 28.15 -12.05
CA SER A 3 -42.57 27.89 -12.50
C SER A 3 -41.72 27.23 -11.39
N PRO A 4 -40.77 26.34 -11.71
CA PRO A 4 -39.93 25.68 -10.69
C PRO A 4 -38.84 26.56 -10.07
N ASP A 5 -38.69 27.83 -10.47
CA ASP A 5 -37.46 28.60 -10.25
C ASP A 5 -37.47 29.63 -9.11
N ALA A 6 -38.48 29.63 -8.26
CA ALA A 6 -38.48 30.46 -7.04
C ALA A 6 -37.83 29.71 -5.86
N ALA A 7 -36.59 29.24 -6.01
CA ALA A 7 -35.81 28.82 -4.85
C ALA A 7 -35.62 30.05 -3.93
N ASN A 8 -36.07 29.93 -2.68
CA ASN A 8 -36.04 30.99 -1.66
C ASN A 8 -34.66 31.69 -1.66
N PRO A 9 -34.58 33.03 -1.81
CA PRO A 9 -33.32 33.77 -1.86
C PRO A 9 -32.35 33.42 -0.72
N GLY A 10 -32.88 33.16 0.48
CA GLY A 10 -32.08 32.74 1.63
C GLY A 10 -31.42 31.36 1.46
N ALA A 11 -32.07 30.42 0.77
CA ALA A 11 -31.51 29.10 0.50
C ALA A 11 -30.38 29.16 -0.53
N ARG A 12 -30.51 30.02 -1.56
CA ARG A 12 -29.45 30.28 -2.54
C ARG A 12 -28.22 30.93 -1.88
N LEU A 13 -28.45 31.88 -0.97
CA LEU A 13 -27.37 32.54 -0.23
C LEU A 13 -26.61 31.57 0.68
N GLU A 14 -27.31 30.71 1.42
CA GLU A 14 -26.69 29.68 2.27
C GLU A 14 -25.89 28.67 1.45
N ALA A 15 -26.43 28.18 0.33
CA ALA A 15 -25.70 27.30 -0.58
C ALA A 15 -24.39 27.95 -1.06
N ARG A 16 -24.43 29.24 -1.43
CA ARG A 16 -23.24 29.99 -1.83
C ARG A 16 -22.21 30.09 -0.69
N ARG A 17 -22.65 30.35 0.54
CA ARG A 17 -21.75 30.42 1.72
C ARG A 17 -21.03 29.10 1.96
N VAL A 18 -21.76 27.98 1.91
CA VAL A 18 -21.19 26.65 2.08
C VAL A 18 -20.16 26.35 0.99
N LEU A 19 -20.46 26.68 -0.27
CA LEU A 19 -19.52 26.48 -1.38
C LEU A 19 -18.25 27.32 -1.23
N ILE A 20 -18.38 28.58 -0.78
CA ILE A 20 -17.21 29.43 -0.47
C ILE A 20 -16.39 28.80 0.67
N ALA A 21 -17.04 28.34 1.74
CA ALA A 21 -16.36 27.71 2.87
C ALA A 21 -15.67 26.39 2.46
N LEU A 22 -16.28 25.59 1.60
CA LEU A 22 -15.64 24.42 0.99
C LEU A 22 -14.41 24.82 0.16
N GLY A 23 -14.52 25.84 -0.68
CA GLY A 23 -13.37 26.36 -1.45
C GLY A 23 -12.22 26.82 -0.55
N MET A 24 -12.53 27.55 0.52
CA MET A 24 -11.53 27.98 1.52
C MET A 24 -10.88 26.78 2.24
N LEU A 25 -11.67 25.76 2.61
CA LEU A 25 -11.16 24.54 3.22
C LEU A 25 -10.18 23.80 2.28
N LEU A 26 -10.51 23.70 0.99
CA LEU A 26 -9.63 23.04 0.02
C LEU A 26 -8.31 23.81 -0.17
N VAL A 27 -8.36 25.14 -0.24
CA VAL A 27 -7.16 26.00 -0.31
C VAL A 27 -6.32 25.87 0.95
N LEU A 28 -6.95 25.90 2.14
CA LEU A 28 -6.26 25.73 3.41
C LEU A 28 -5.59 24.36 3.51
N THR A 29 -6.30 23.30 3.11
CA THR A 29 -5.75 21.94 3.09
C THR A 29 -4.55 21.88 2.14
N GLY A 30 -4.68 22.42 0.92
CA GLY A 30 -3.58 22.52 -0.02
C GLY A 30 -2.35 23.24 0.56
N ALA A 31 -2.56 24.36 1.25
CA ALA A 31 -1.50 25.12 1.90
C ALA A 31 -0.82 24.36 3.06
N ILE A 32 -1.58 23.61 3.85
CA ILE A 32 -1.06 22.78 4.94
C ILE A 32 -0.15 21.66 4.42
N TYR A 33 -0.54 21.00 3.33
CA TYR A 33 0.22 19.89 2.73
C TYR A 33 1.37 20.36 1.83
N TRP A 34 1.34 21.61 1.36
CA TRP A 34 2.30 22.17 0.41
C TRP A 34 3.77 21.93 0.77
N PRO A 35 4.21 22.13 2.03
CA PRO A 35 5.62 21.93 2.38
C PRO A 35 6.08 20.48 2.21
N GLY A 36 5.19 19.50 2.34
CA GLY A 36 5.51 18.06 2.23
C GLY A 36 5.73 17.58 0.80
N LEU A 37 5.36 18.36 -0.20
CA LEU A 37 5.53 18.00 -1.61
C LEU A 37 7.00 17.85 -2.01
N SER A 38 7.90 18.52 -1.31
CA SER A 38 9.35 18.44 -1.53
C SER A 38 10.05 17.32 -0.76
N GLY A 39 9.31 16.49 -0.02
CA GLY A 39 9.92 15.40 0.75
C GLY A 39 10.41 14.24 -0.11
N ASP A 40 11.28 13.42 0.46
CA ASP A 40 11.92 12.26 -0.21
C ASP A 40 10.94 11.15 -0.59
N LEU A 41 11.38 10.24 -1.47
CA LEU A 41 10.73 8.94 -1.67
C LEU A 41 10.95 8.08 -0.43
N VAL A 42 9.97 7.24 -0.09
CA VAL A 42 10.02 6.41 1.12
C VAL A 42 9.60 4.98 0.83
N LEU A 43 10.21 4.02 1.52
CA LEU A 43 9.83 2.61 1.48
C LEU A 43 9.72 2.06 0.03
N ASP A 44 8.53 1.57 -0.34
CA ASP A 44 8.22 0.96 -1.63
C ASP A 44 7.99 1.98 -2.77
N ASP A 45 8.22 3.28 -2.54
CA ASP A 45 8.21 4.30 -3.59
C ASP A 45 9.21 3.96 -4.71
N GLU A 46 10.43 3.55 -4.35
CA GLU A 46 11.47 3.20 -5.32
C GLU A 46 11.06 1.99 -6.16
N THR A 47 10.65 0.91 -5.52
CA THR A 47 10.26 -0.33 -6.24
C THR A 47 9.00 -0.15 -7.08
N THR A 48 8.06 0.68 -6.63
CA THR A 48 6.84 1.01 -7.39
C THR A 48 7.14 1.88 -8.61
N LEU A 49 8.11 2.79 -8.50
CA LEU A 49 8.48 3.72 -9.58
C LEU A 49 9.54 3.16 -10.53
N GLU A 50 10.23 2.07 -10.20
CA GLU A 50 11.25 1.47 -11.07
C GLU A 50 10.73 1.15 -12.49
N PRO A 51 9.53 0.59 -12.72
CA PRO A 51 9.00 0.41 -14.07
C PRO A 51 8.86 1.74 -14.85
N ILE A 52 8.61 2.86 -14.16
CA ILE A 52 8.54 4.19 -14.74
C ILE A 52 9.95 4.72 -15.07
N ALA A 53 10.93 4.45 -14.20
CA ALA A 53 12.33 4.78 -14.48
C ALA A 53 12.85 4.01 -15.70
N ARG A 54 12.53 2.73 -15.82
CA ARG A 54 12.87 1.90 -17.00
C ARG A 54 12.18 2.37 -18.27
N LEU A 55 10.91 2.79 -18.18
CA LEU A 55 10.21 3.46 -19.28
C LEU A 55 10.95 4.74 -19.71
N ALA A 56 11.41 5.54 -18.75
CA ALA A 56 12.16 6.77 -19.03
C ALA A 56 13.51 6.51 -19.72
N ARG A 57 14.17 5.39 -19.40
CA ARG A 57 15.42 4.93 -20.05
C ARG A 57 15.18 4.24 -21.40
N GLY A 58 13.93 4.06 -21.84
CA GLY A 58 13.59 3.38 -23.09
C GLY A 58 13.72 1.85 -23.03
N GLU A 59 13.87 1.28 -21.84
CA GLU A 59 13.95 -0.18 -21.63
C GLU A 59 12.58 -0.85 -21.70
N LEU A 60 11.52 -0.11 -21.37
CA LEU A 60 10.13 -0.55 -21.39
C LEU A 60 9.27 0.36 -22.25
N ASN A 61 8.25 -0.22 -22.87
CA ASN A 61 7.14 0.53 -23.43
C ASN A 61 6.11 0.89 -22.35
N TRP A 62 5.32 1.93 -22.59
CA TRP A 62 4.33 2.41 -21.62
C TRP A 62 3.34 1.32 -21.18
N HIS A 63 2.94 0.41 -22.06
CA HIS A 63 2.01 -0.67 -21.75
C HIS A 63 2.66 -1.78 -20.92
N GLU A 64 3.97 -2.02 -21.10
CA GLU A 64 4.73 -2.98 -20.29
C GLU A 64 4.87 -2.45 -18.85
N ALA A 65 5.12 -1.14 -18.69
CA ALA A 65 5.18 -0.49 -17.39
C ALA A 65 3.85 -0.58 -16.59
N LEU A 66 2.69 -0.69 -17.27
CA LEU A 66 1.40 -0.85 -16.60
C LEU A 66 1.24 -2.20 -15.89
N PHE A 67 1.87 -3.24 -16.42
CA PHE A 67 1.61 -4.62 -16.01
C PHE A 67 2.79 -5.27 -15.25
N GLN A 68 3.92 -4.58 -15.12
CA GLN A 68 5.10 -5.11 -14.40
C GLN A 68 5.04 -5.01 -12.87
N HIS A 69 4.03 -4.34 -12.31
CA HIS A 69 3.90 -4.26 -10.86
C HIS A 69 3.45 -5.61 -10.25
N HIS A 70 4.13 -6.07 -9.20
CA HIS A 70 3.91 -7.36 -8.54
C HIS A 70 2.46 -7.64 -8.12
N SER A 71 1.70 -6.61 -7.75
CA SER A 71 0.29 -6.74 -7.33
C SER A 71 -0.76 -6.42 -8.42
N PHE A 72 -0.38 -6.28 -9.70
CA PHE A 72 -1.28 -5.94 -10.82
C PHE A 72 -2.26 -4.77 -10.50
N ARG A 73 -1.75 -3.53 -10.58
CA ARG A 73 -2.52 -2.30 -10.26
C ARG A 73 -2.54 -1.33 -11.45
N PRO A 74 -3.19 -1.71 -12.57
CA PRO A 74 -3.00 -1.04 -13.85
C PRO A 74 -3.44 0.41 -13.85
N LEU A 75 -4.48 0.80 -13.08
CA LEU A 75 -4.93 2.19 -13.06
C LEU A 75 -3.98 3.09 -12.27
N SER A 76 -3.41 2.57 -11.18
CA SER A 76 -2.41 3.28 -10.41
C SER A 76 -1.12 3.45 -11.21
N MET A 77 -0.64 2.40 -11.87
CA MET A 77 0.51 2.48 -12.77
C MET A 77 0.25 3.43 -13.94
N ALA A 78 -0.94 3.40 -14.54
CA ALA A 78 -1.33 4.34 -15.58
C ALA A 78 -1.27 5.78 -15.09
N SER A 79 -1.67 6.04 -13.84
CA SER A 79 -1.57 7.38 -13.27
C SER A 79 -0.12 7.85 -13.12
N TYR A 80 0.83 6.96 -12.83
CA TYR A 80 2.26 7.30 -12.79
C TYR A 80 2.83 7.53 -14.18
N VAL A 81 2.47 6.69 -15.15
CA VAL A 81 2.86 6.88 -16.56
C VAL A 81 2.35 8.23 -17.08
N VAL A 82 1.08 8.57 -16.83
CA VAL A 82 0.52 9.88 -17.21
C VAL A 82 1.25 11.02 -16.51
N ASN A 83 1.58 10.87 -15.23
CA ASN A 83 2.33 11.88 -14.49
C ASN A 83 3.73 12.08 -15.10
N TRP A 84 4.42 10.99 -15.42
CA TRP A 84 5.74 11.04 -16.04
C TRP A 84 5.69 11.71 -17.43
N LEU A 85 4.72 11.33 -18.26
CA LEU A 85 4.53 11.93 -19.60
C LEU A 85 4.21 13.44 -19.56
N THR A 86 3.62 13.93 -18.46
CA THR A 86 3.18 15.33 -18.35
C THR A 86 4.15 16.24 -17.61
N THR A 87 4.87 15.72 -16.61
CA THR A 87 5.73 16.53 -15.72
C THR A 87 7.13 15.97 -15.50
N GLY A 88 7.49 14.84 -16.14
CA GLY A 88 8.77 14.17 -15.93
C GLY A 88 8.84 13.33 -14.65
N ASP A 89 10.05 13.04 -14.20
CA ASP A 89 10.40 12.12 -13.10
C ASP A 89 10.51 12.80 -11.71
N GLY A 90 10.20 14.08 -11.61
CA GLY A 90 10.27 14.81 -10.34
C GLY A 90 9.33 14.25 -9.27
N VAL A 91 9.84 14.13 -8.03
CA VAL A 91 9.07 13.72 -6.84
C VAL A 91 7.95 14.70 -6.50
N TRP A 92 8.23 16.01 -6.64
CA TRP A 92 7.26 17.05 -6.31
C TRP A 92 5.96 16.95 -7.13
N PRO A 93 6.00 16.82 -8.48
CA PRO A 93 4.81 16.55 -9.28
C PRO A 93 4.04 15.29 -8.86
N LEU A 94 4.73 14.22 -8.46
CA LEU A 94 4.08 12.98 -8.02
C LEU A 94 3.24 13.20 -6.75
N LYS A 95 3.81 13.91 -5.76
CA LYS A 95 3.12 14.24 -4.52
C LYS A 95 2.02 15.30 -4.74
N LEU A 96 2.21 16.24 -5.66
CA LEU A 96 1.16 17.20 -6.03
C LEU A 96 -0.07 16.48 -6.57
N THR A 97 0.10 15.49 -7.46
CA THR A 97 -1.01 14.69 -7.98
C THR A 97 -1.76 13.97 -6.86
N ASN A 98 -1.05 13.42 -5.87
CA ASN A 98 -1.68 12.80 -4.70
C ASN A 98 -2.49 13.81 -3.88
N LEU A 99 -1.95 15.02 -3.67
CA LEU A 99 -2.67 16.10 -2.99
C LEU A 99 -3.93 16.52 -3.76
N VAL A 100 -3.87 16.62 -5.09
CA VAL A 100 -5.06 16.90 -5.92
C VAL A 100 -6.11 15.81 -5.75
N ILE A 101 -5.71 14.53 -5.79
CA ILE A 101 -6.61 13.40 -5.55
C ILE A 101 -7.22 13.48 -4.14
N HIS A 102 -6.44 13.86 -3.13
CA HIS A 102 -6.92 14.05 -1.76
C HIS A 102 -8.00 15.14 -1.66
N LEU A 103 -7.79 16.28 -2.30
CA LEU A 103 -8.78 17.36 -2.36
C LEU A 103 -10.06 16.91 -3.08
N LEU A 104 -9.95 16.15 -4.17
CA LEU A 104 -11.10 15.57 -4.87
C LEU A 104 -11.86 14.57 -4.00
N CYS A 105 -11.16 13.72 -3.24
CA CYS A 105 -11.77 12.85 -2.24
C CYS A 105 -12.52 13.65 -1.18
N GLY A 106 -11.96 14.75 -0.67
CA GLY A 106 -12.65 15.64 0.28
C GLY A 106 -13.93 16.24 -0.28
N VAL A 107 -13.95 16.61 -1.57
CA VAL A 107 -15.18 17.04 -2.25
C VAL A 107 -16.20 15.90 -2.29
N LEU A 108 -15.80 14.68 -2.62
CA LEU A 108 -16.72 13.53 -2.62
C LEU A 108 -17.21 13.16 -1.22
N VAL A 109 -16.37 13.27 -0.18
CA VAL A 109 -16.78 13.12 1.22
C VAL A 109 -17.87 14.13 1.55
N PHE A 110 -17.67 15.42 1.24
CA PHE A 110 -18.68 16.45 1.43
C PHE A 110 -19.99 16.11 0.68
N LEU A 111 -19.90 15.76 -0.61
CA LEU A 111 -21.08 15.46 -1.43
C LEU A 111 -21.85 14.24 -0.95
N LEU A 112 -21.15 13.15 -0.60
CA LEU A 112 -21.73 11.92 -0.10
C LEU A 112 -22.36 12.12 1.28
N SER A 113 -21.65 12.74 2.22
CA SER A 113 -22.21 13.06 3.54
C SER A 113 -23.44 13.95 3.42
N ASN A 114 -23.38 15.01 2.60
CA ASN A 114 -24.50 15.90 2.36
C ASN A 114 -25.70 15.14 1.78
N LYS A 115 -25.47 14.20 0.87
CA LYS A 115 -26.52 13.37 0.27
C LYS A 115 -27.13 12.39 1.28
N LEU A 116 -26.32 11.63 2.01
CA LEU A 116 -26.77 10.68 3.04
C LEU A 116 -27.57 11.37 4.16
N LEU A 117 -27.11 12.55 4.61
CA LEU A 117 -27.78 13.35 5.64
C LEU A 117 -29.10 13.99 5.15
N ALA A 118 -29.32 14.06 3.83
CA ALA A 118 -30.60 14.48 3.25
C ALA A 118 -31.63 13.36 3.21
N GLY A 119 -31.19 12.09 3.30
CA GLY A 119 -32.04 10.92 3.19
C GLY A 119 -33.15 10.91 4.27
N PRO A 120 -34.22 10.15 4.06
CA PRO A 120 -35.42 10.17 4.91
C PRO A 120 -35.13 9.81 6.37
N VAL A 121 -34.17 8.90 6.60
CA VAL A 121 -33.79 8.46 7.96
C VAL A 121 -33.15 9.62 8.73
N ALA A 122 -32.17 10.30 8.12
CA ALA A 122 -31.46 11.42 8.75
C ALA A 122 -32.35 12.68 8.82
N SER A 123 -32.93 13.06 7.68
CA SER A 123 -33.82 14.21 7.50
C SER A 123 -33.30 15.51 8.10
N LEU A 124 -31.99 15.78 7.98
CA LEU A 124 -31.41 17.04 8.48
C LEU A 124 -31.92 18.24 7.66
N GLY A 125 -32.30 19.30 8.38
CA GLY A 125 -32.76 20.57 7.80
C GLY A 125 -31.62 21.47 7.32
N ARG A 126 -31.74 22.78 7.56
CA ARG A 126 -30.78 23.80 7.05
C ARG A 126 -29.32 23.60 7.50
N GLY A 127 -29.08 22.93 8.63
CA GLY A 127 -27.73 22.64 9.13
C GLY A 127 -26.97 21.53 8.37
N ARG A 128 -27.67 20.73 7.55
CA ARG A 128 -27.11 19.59 6.80
C ARG A 128 -25.79 19.89 6.06
N PRO A 129 -25.70 20.90 5.19
CA PRO A 129 -24.46 21.16 4.44
C PRO A 129 -23.30 21.57 5.35
N TRP A 130 -23.57 22.22 6.47
CA TRP A 130 -22.53 22.59 7.46
C TRP A 130 -22.00 21.36 8.21
N VAL A 131 -22.86 20.39 8.52
CA VAL A 131 -22.42 19.10 9.09
C VAL A 131 -21.59 18.32 8.08
N ALA A 132 -22.02 18.27 6.81
CA ALA A 132 -21.24 17.62 5.75
C ALA A 132 -19.88 18.31 5.53
N LEU A 133 -19.83 19.64 5.60
CA LEU A 133 -18.58 20.40 5.52
C LEU A 133 -17.67 20.10 6.72
N TRP A 134 -18.23 19.97 7.92
CA TRP A 134 -17.47 19.57 9.11
C TRP A 134 -16.87 18.17 8.98
N ILE A 135 -17.63 17.19 8.49
CA ILE A 135 -17.14 15.82 8.23
C ILE A 135 -15.97 15.88 7.23
N ALA A 136 -16.13 16.62 6.14
CA ALA A 136 -15.09 16.79 5.13
C ALA A 136 -13.85 17.50 5.69
N ALA A 137 -14.02 18.52 6.54
CA ALA A 137 -12.92 19.23 7.19
C ALA A 137 -12.13 18.32 8.12
N CYS A 138 -12.81 17.55 8.97
CA CYS A 138 -12.16 16.58 9.84
C CYS A 138 -11.41 15.51 9.05
N TRP A 139 -11.97 15.01 7.95
CA TRP A 139 -11.33 14.00 7.10
C TRP A 139 -10.11 14.57 6.35
N LEU A 140 -10.25 15.71 5.65
CA LEU A 140 -9.14 16.35 4.91
C LEU A 140 -7.97 16.73 5.81
N LEU A 141 -8.27 17.17 7.03
CA LEU A 141 -7.27 17.64 7.98
C LEU A 141 -6.86 16.55 8.97
N ALA A 142 -7.29 15.29 8.82
CA ALA A 142 -6.93 14.22 9.74
C ALA A 142 -5.44 13.85 9.60
N PRO A 143 -4.64 13.91 10.68
CA PRO A 143 -3.19 13.67 10.62
C PRO A 143 -2.81 12.29 10.07
N MET A 144 -3.57 11.24 10.37
CA MET A 144 -3.30 9.89 9.87
C MET A 144 -3.34 9.79 8.34
N LEU A 145 -3.98 10.74 7.65
CA LEU A 145 -4.08 10.69 6.19
C LEU A 145 -2.84 11.26 5.49
N VAL A 146 -1.93 11.91 6.23
CA VAL A 146 -0.66 12.44 5.68
C VAL A 146 0.15 11.34 5.00
N SER A 147 0.19 10.15 5.60
CA SER A 147 0.89 8.99 5.06
C SER A 147 0.26 8.41 3.79
N THR A 148 -0.95 8.83 3.41
CA THR A 148 -1.54 8.48 2.11
C THR A 148 -1.26 9.54 1.05
N VAL A 149 -1.17 10.81 1.47
CA VAL A 149 -0.98 11.93 0.55
C VAL A 149 0.49 12.10 0.16
N LEU A 150 1.41 12.01 1.12
CA LEU A 150 2.83 12.31 0.90
C LEU A 150 3.69 11.08 0.62
N TYR A 151 3.14 9.87 0.79
CA TYR A 151 3.75 8.62 0.38
C TYR A 151 3.31 8.33 -1.06
N VAL A 152 4.24 8.38 -2.02
CA VAL A 152 3.88 8.42 -3.46
C VAL A 152 3.08 7.19 -3.83
N THR A 153 3.57 6.01 -3.46
CA THR A 153 2.96 4.70 -3.72
C THR A 153 1.53 4.64 -3.20
N GLN A 154 1.20 5.27 -2.08
CA GLN A 154 -0.17 5.26 -1.54
C GLN A 154 -1.19 6.09 -2.35
N ARG A 155 -0.80 6.64 -3.51
CA ARG A 155 -1.73 7.06 -4.57
C ARG A 155 -2.76 5.96 -4.89
N MET A 156 -2.35 4.69 -4.80
CA MET A 156 -3.22 3.53 -4.99
C MET A 156 -4.42 3.57 -4.05
N ALA A 157 -4.18 3.80 -2.76
CA ALA A 157 -5.24 3.93 -1.76
C ALA A 157 -6.10 5.19 -1.98
N ALA A 158 -5.47 6.29 -2.42
CA ALA A 158 -6.17 7.53 -2.73
C ALA A 158 -7.14 7.39 -3.91
N LEU A 159 -6.70 6.75 -5.01
CA LEU A 159 -7.53 6.47 -6.19
C LEU A 159 -8.65 5.48 -5.89
N THR A 160 -8.36 4.38 -5.17
CA THR A 160 -9.41 3.45 -4.72
C THR A 160 -10.48 4.16 -3.90
N THR A 161 -10.08 5.09 -3.03
CA THR A 161 -11.01 5.90 -2.23
C THR A 161 -11.83 6.85 -3.09
N LEU A 162 -11.19 7.56 -4.03
CA LEU A 162 -11.87 8.45 -4.97
C LEU A 162 -12.99 7.72 -5.71
N PHE A 163 -12.66 6.56 -6.31
CA PHE A 163 -13.62 5.78 -7.08
C PHE A 163 -14.65 5.07 -6.21
N SER A 164 -14.30 4.65 -4.99
CA SER A 164 -15.25 4.07 -4.03
C SER A 164 -16.29 5.09 -3.57
N LEU A 165 -15.85 6.31 -3.21
CA LEU A 165 -16.76 7.40 -2.82
C LEU A 165 -17.65 7.82 -3.99
N ALA A 166 -17.10 7.89 -5.21
CA ALA A 166 -17.89 8.14 -6.43
C ALA A 166 -18.93 7.05 -6.65
N ALA A 167 -18.55 5.76 -6.59
CA ALA A 167 -19.46 4.63 -6.74
C ALA A 167 -20.63 4.70 -5.74
N LEU A 168 -20.33 4.98 -4.46
CA LEU A 168 -21.34 5.15 -3.41
C LEU A 168 -22.24 6.36 -3.67
N LEU A 169 -21.69 7.48 -4.10
CA LEU A 169 -22.46 8.69 -4.41
C LEU A 169 -23.44 8.46 -5.57
N PHE A 170 -22.98 7.81 -6.65
CA PHE A 170 -23.80 7.43 -7.80
C PHE A 170 -24.86 6.40 -7.41
N TYR A 171 -24.49 5.42 -6.58
CA TYR A 171 -25.43 4.44 -6.05
C TYR A 171 -26.55 5.12 -5.27
N VAL A 172 -26.24 5.96 -4.27
CA VAL A 172 -27.24 6.65 -3.45
C VAL A 172 -28.16 7.53 -4.29
N HIS A 173 -27.61 8.29 -5.26
CA HIS A 173 -28.42 9.07 -6.19
C HIS A 173 -29.33 8.20 -7.05
N GLY A 174 -28.80 7.11 -7.60
CA GLY A 174 -29.57 6.18 -8.41
C GLY A 174 -30.69 5.52 -7.61
N ARG A 175 -30.39 5.10 -6.37
CA ARG A 175 -31.36 4.46 -5.47
C ARG A 175 -32.55 5.33 -5.13
N GLU A 176 -32.32 6.62 -4.87
CA GLU A 176 -33.41 7.58 -4.66
C GLU A 176 -34.13 7.90 -5.97
N GLY A 177 -33.38 8.06 -7.06
CA GLY A 177 -33.91 8.41 -8.38
C GLY A 177 -34.80 7.33 -9.02
N ILE A 178 -34.72 6.06 -8.61
CA ILE A 178 -35.59 4.99 -9.13
C ILE A 178 -37.07 5.34 -8.95
N ALA A 179 -37.43 5.98 -7.83
CA ALA A 179 -38.82 6.33 -7.52
C ALA A 179 -39.36 7.45 -8.44
N GLU A 180 -38.50 8.33 -8.94
CA GLU A 180 -38.87 9.45 -9.82
C GLU A 180 -38.77 9.06 -11.30
N ASN A 181 -37.65 8.43 -11.68
CA ASN A 181 -37.38 7.96 -13.02
C ASN A 181 -36.52 6.69 -12.96
N ARG A 182 -37.16 5.54 -13.18
CA ARG A 182 -36.54 4.22 -13.08
C ARG A 182 -35.30 4.10 -13.98
N ALA A 183 -35.36 4.53 -15.23
CA ALA A 183 -34.26 4.41 -16.17
C ALA A 183 -33.04 5.23 -15.73
N ARG A 184 -33.26 6.49 -15.33
CA ARG A 184 -32.20 7.35 -14.79
C ARG A 184 -31.61 6.78 -13.50
N GLY A 185 -32.44 6.30 -12.59
CA GLY A 185 -32.00 5.68 -11.34
C GLY A 185 -31.11 4.46 -11.56
N LEU A 186 -31.52 3.57 -12.47
CA LEU A 186 -30.72 2.39 -12.84
C LEU A 186 -29.44 2.75 -13.59
N GLY A 187 -29.47 3.75 -14.48
CA GLY A 187 -28.28 4.25 -15.16
C GLY A 187 -27.22 4.79 -14.17
N LEU A 188 -27.64 5.47 -13.11
CA LEU A 188 -26.74 5.93 -12.06
C LEU A 188 -26.16 4.78 -11.22
N ILE A 189 -26.98 3.77 -10.89
CA ILE A 189 -26.47 2.55 -10.21
C ILE A 189 -25.47 1.82 -11.11
N ALA A 190 -25.77 1.69 -12.41
CA ALA A 190 -24.88 1.08 -13.39
C ALA A 190 -23.57 1.89 -13.55
N MET A 191 -23.63 3.22 -13.47
CA MET A 191 -22.41 4.04 -13.43
C MET A 191 -21.58 3.76 -12.17
N GLY A 192 -22.22 3.69 -11.00
CA GLY A 192 -21.53 3.42 -9.74
C GLY A 192 -20.87 2.02 -9.70
N LEU A 193 -21.66 0.98 -9.97
CA LEU A 193 -21.22 -0.41 -9.86
C LEU A 193 -20.57 -0.95 -11.14
N GLY A 194 -20.86 -0.40 -12.31
CA GLY A 194 -20.32 -0.87 -13.59
C GLY A 194 -19.10 -0.10 -14.08
N VAL A 195 -18.86 1.12 -13.60
CA VAL A 195 -17.71 1.95 -14.00
C VAL A 195 -16.81 2.25 -12.81
N PHE A 196 -17.32 2.92 -11.79
CA PHE A 196 -16.47 3.37 -10.68
C PHE A 196 -15.97 2.22 -9.81
N TRP A 197 -16.76 1.17 -9.57
CA TRP A 197 -16.30 0.00 -8.82
C TRP A 197 -15.12 -0.73 -9.50
N PRO A 198 -15.17 -1.08 -10.80
CA PRO A 198 -14.01 -1.62 -11.50
C PRO A 198 -12.77 -0.71 -11.45
N LEU A 199 -12.92 0.61 -11.57
CA LEU A 199 -11.80 1.55 -11.44
C LEU A 199 -11.19 1.54 -10.03
N ALA A 200 -12.02 1.36 -8.99
CA ALA A 200 -11.53 1.21 -7.62
C ALA A 200 -10.67 -0.05 -7.46
N ILE A 201 -11.11 -1.19 -8.04
CA ILE A 201 -10.35 -2.46 -8.04
C ILE A 201 -9.04 -2.30 -8.82
N ALA A 202 -9.08 -1.67 -10.01
CA ALA A 202 -7.92 -1.47 -10.86
C ALA A 202 -6.85 -0.55 -10.22
N SER A 203 -7.22 0.20 -9.18
CA SER A 203 -6.30 1.07 -8.42
C SER A 203 -5.62 0.32 -7.26
N LYS A 204 -6.39 -0.44 -6.49
CA LYS A 204 -5.94 -1.26 -5.34
C LYS A 204 -7.01 -2.32 -5.03
N GLU A 205 -6.57 -3.44 -4.48
CA GLU A 205 -7.39 -4.62 -4.17
C GLU A 205 -8.56 -4.29 -3.23
N ASN A 206 -8.40 -3.32 -2.33
CA ASN A 206 -9.47 -2.85 -1.42
C ASN A 206 -10.72 -2.35 -2.16
N GLY A 207 -10.61 -1.97 -3.44
CA GLY A 207 -11.76 -1.59 -4.26
C GLY A 207 -12.81 -2.69 -4.38
N ILE A 208 -12.44 -3.96 -4.13
CA ILE A 208 -13.36 -5.09 -4.09
C ILE A 208 -14.49 -4.92 -3.05
N LEU A 209 -14.29 -4.06 -2.05
CA LEU A 209 -15.23 -3.84 -0.94
C LEU A 209 -16.39 -2.90 -1.26
N VAL A 210 -16.41 -2.21 -2.41
CA VAL A 210 -17.50 -1.26 -2.75
C VAL A 210 -18.91 -1.89 -2.64
N PRO A 211 -19.17 -3.12 -3.14
CA PRO A 211 -20.48 -3.75 -2.95
C PRO A 211 -20.83 -3.99 -1.48
N VAL A 212 -19.85 -4.33 -0.63
CA VAL A 212 -20.06 -4.48 0.81
C VAL A 212 -20.40 -3.12 1.45
N LEU A 213 -19.71 -2.04 1.06
CA LEU A 213 -20.05 -0.70 1.51
C LEU A 213 -21.45 -0.26 1.05
N VAL A 214 -21.86 -0.67 -0.15
CA VAL A 214 -23.23 -0.49 -0.64
C VAL A 214 -24.25 -1.25 0.21
N VAL A 215 -23.95 -2.49 0.65
CA VAL A 215 -24.80 -3.22 1.61
C VAL A 215 -24.97 -2.42 2.90
N VAL A 216 -23.87 -1.87 3.45
CA VAL A 216 -23.94 -1.03 4.66
C VAL A 216 -24.84 0.19 4.42
N VAL A 217 -24.71 0.88 3.28
CA VAL A 217 -25.59 2.00 2.91
C VAL A 217 -27.06 1.55 2.81
N GLU A 218 -27.35 0.42 2.15
CA GLU A 218 -28.70 -0.13 2.04
C GLU A 218 -29.32 -0.45 3.41
N LEU A 219 -28.55 -1.08 4.30
CA LEU A 219 -29.00 -1.48 5.63
C LEU A 219 -29.39 -0.28 6.49
N PHE A 220 -28.65 0.83 6.42
CA PHE A 220 -28.88 1.98 7.31
C PHE A 220 -29.78 3.06 6.71
N PHE A 221 -29.80 3.25 5.39
CA PHE A 221 -30.55 4.33 4.74
C PHE A 221 -31.77 3.86 3.93
N PHE A 222 -31.81 2.60 3.51
CA PHE A 222 -32.84 2.09 2.58
C PHE A 222 -33.60 0.85 3.10
N SER A 223 -33.38 0.44 4.35
CA SER A 223 -34.05 -0.71 4.98
C SER A 223 -35.49 -0.44 5.44
N GLY A 224 -35.93 0.82 5.50
CA GLY A 224 -37.30 1.20 5.86
C GLY A 224 -38.34 0.88 4.78
N ALA A 225 -39.63 1.07 5.11
CA ALA A 225 -40.79 0.79 4.25
C ALA A 225 -40.82 1.66 2.96
N ARG A 226 -40.02 1.29 1.95
CA ARG A 226 -40.16 1.74 0.56
C ARG A 226 -40.70 0.59 -0.30
N SER A 227 -41.38 0.92 -1.40
CA SER A 227 -42.06 -0.08 -2.22
C SER A 227 -41.07 -1.15 -2.74
N PRO A 228 -41.42 -2.44 -2.68
CA PRO A 228 -40.61 -3.54 -3.21
C PRO A 228 -40.16 -3.34 -4.67
N GLU A 229 -40.93 -2.58 -5.46
CA GLU A 229 -40.66 -2.32 -6.87
C GLU A 229 -39.41 -1.46 -7.12
N THR A 230 -39.07 -0.60 -6.16
CA THR A 230 -37.86 0.24 -6.20
C THR A 230 -36.64 -0.48 -5.62
N ALA A 231 -36.84 -1.45 -4.73
CA ALA A 231 -35.76 -2.19 -4.08
C ALA A 231 -35.25 -3.38 -4.91
N ARG A 232 -36.13 -4.07 -5.64
CA ARG A 232 -35.78 -5.26 -6.45
C ARG A 232 -34.62 -5.03 -7.43
N PRO A 233 -34.65 -4.03 -8.33
CA PRO A 233 -33.59 -3.90 -9.33
C PRO A 233 -32.24 -3.48 -8.72
N ALA A 234 -32.27 -2.67 -7.66
CA ALA A 234 -31.09 -2.30 -6.91
C ALA A 234 -30.44 -3.49 -6.19
N ARG A 235 -31.26 -4.35 -5.56
CA ARG A 235 -30.80 -5.60 -4.94
C ARG A 235 -30.26 -6.59 -5.97
N GLY A 236 -30.85 -6.63 -7.18
CA GLY A 236 -30.34 -7.43 -8.29
C GLY A 236 -28.96 -6.98 -8.74
N ALA A 237 -28.77 -5.67 -8.98
CA ALA A 237 -27.47 -5.11 -9.32
C ALA A 237 -26.42 -5.36 -8.22
N LEU A 238 -26.82 -5.18 -6.94
CA LEU A 238 -25.95 -5.45 -5.80
C LEU A 238 -25.59 -6.93 -5.68
N GLY A 239 -26.56 -7.83 -5.85
CA GLY A 239 -26.34 -9.28 -5.82
C GLY A 239 -25.38 -9.73 -6.93
N LEU A 240 -25.51 -9.15 -8.13
CA LEU A 240 -24.57 -9.37 -9.23
C LEU A 240 -23.15 -8.90 -8.88
N SER A 241 -23.00 -7.69 -8.33
CA SER A 241 -21.69 -7.18 -7.90
C SER A 241 -21.06 -8.01 -6.79
N ILE A 242 -21.84 -8.46 -5.80
CA ILE A 242 -21.35 -9.37 -4.75
C ILE A 242 -20.94 -10.70 -5.36
N GLY A 243 -21.76 -11.28 -6.25
CA GLY A 243 -21.42 -12.52 -6.96
C GLY A 243 -20.13 -12.40 -7.76
N ALA A 244 -19.93 -11.28 -8.46
CA ALA A 244 -18.69 -10.99 -9.18
C ALA A 244 -17.49 -10.83 -8.23
N ALA A 245 -17.64 -10.14 -7.10
CA ALA A 245 -16.58 -10.01 -6.10
C ALA A 245 -16.16 -11.37 -5.52
N VAL A 246 -17.14 -12.22 -5.19
CA VAL A 246 -16.91 -13.59 -4.71
C VAL A 246 -16.23 -14.44 -5.78
N LEU A 247 -16.66 -14.32 -7.04
CA LEU A 247 -16.04 -15.03 -8.16
C LEU A 247 -14.58 -14.62 -8.35
N ILE A 248 -14.26 -13.32 -8.31
CA ILE A 248 -12.88 -12.82 -8.38
C ILE A 248 -12.04 -13.40 -7.25
N GLY A 249 -12.54 -13.34 -6.00
CA GLY A 249 -11.86 -13.92 -4.85
C GLY A 249 -11.64 -15.42 -4.98
N ALA A 250 -12.65 -16.17 -5.44
CA ALA A 250 -12.57 -17.61 -5.66
C ALA A 250 -11.55 -17.96 -6.75
N VAL A 251 -11.52 -17.21 -7.86
CA VAL A 251 -10.51 -17.40 -8.92
C VAL A 251 -9.11 -17.21 -8.36
N ILE A 252 -8.85 -16.14 -7.61
CA ILE A 252 -7.54 -15.88 -6.99
C ILE A 252 -7.13 -17.04 -6.06
N VAL A 253 -8.05 -17.53 -5.22
CA VAL A 253 -7.77 -18.66 -4.31
C VAL A 253 -7.50 -19.96 -5.06
N ILE A 254 -8.22 -20.23 -6.15
CA ILE A 254 -8.06 -21.45 -6.94
C ILE A 254 -6.77 -21.41 -7.78
N THR A 255 -6.39 -20.25 -8.33
CA THR A 255 -5.23 -20.14 -9.22
C THR A 255 -3.91 -19.89 -8.51
N ALA A 256 -3.94 -19.39 -7.28
CA ALA A 256 -2.73 -19.10 -6.49
C ALA A 256 -2.85 -19.53 -5.01
N PRO A 257 -3.25 -20.78 -4.69
CA PRO A 257 -3.58 -21.20 -3.33
C PRO A 257 -2.39 -21.13 -2.36
N SER A 258 -1.19 -21.45 -2.84
CA SER A 258 0.04 -21.47 -2.03
C SER A 258 0.65 -20.07 -1.82
N GLY A 259 0.45 -19.14 -2.76
CA GLY A 259 1.00 -17.78 -2.70
C GLY A 259 0.25 -16.83 -1.76
N ILE A 260 -1.04 -17.08 -1.47
CA ILE A 260 -1.85 -16.17 -0.64
C ILE A 260 -1.40 -16.15 0.82
N PHE A 261 -0.90 -17.27 1.34
CA PHE A 261 -0.54 -17.43 2.75
C PHE A 261 0.96 -17.64 2.99
N ALA A 262 1.77 -17.83 1.95
CA ALA A 262 3.24 -17.92 2.05
C ALA A 262 3.86 -16.73 2.79
N GLY A 263 3.20 -15.57 2.77
CA GLY A 263 3.63 -14.39 3.51
C GLY A 263 3.74 -14.56 5.03
N TYR A 264 3.19 -15.62 5.63
CA TYR A 264 3.31 -15.88 7.06
C TYR A 264 4.62 -16.59 7.44
N ASP A 265 5.31 -17.22 6.49
CA ASP A 265 6.50 -18.04 6.78
C ASP A 265 7.67 -17.21 7.32
N TYR A 266 7.73 -15.92 6.97
CA TYR A 266 8.77 -14.97 7.41
C TYR A 266 8.26 -13.92 8.41
N ARG A 267 7.06 -14.09 8.96
CA ARG A 267 6.47 -13.13 9.91
C ARG A 267 6.54 -13.63 11.35
N PRO A 268 6.71 -12.74 12.34
CA PRO A 268 6.78 -13.14 13.76
C PRO A 268 5.40 -13.50 14.36
N PHE A 269 4.37 -13.60 13.52
CA PHE A 269 3.00 -13.91 13.90
C PHE A 269 2.33 -14.80 12.84
N THR A 270 1.44 -15.65 13.30
CA THR A 270 0.58 -16.51 12.49
C THR A 270 -0.63 -15.75 11.95
N MET A 271 -1.33 -16.38 11.00
CA MET A 271 -2.60 -15.87 10.47
C MET A 271 -3.64 -15.58 11.56
N TRP A 272 -3.76 -16.46 12.56
CA TRP A 272 -4.76 -16.26 13.62
C TRP A 272 -4.37 -15.17 14.59
N GLU A 273 -3.10 -15.11 14.97
CA GLU A 273 -2.59 -14.02 15.81
C GLU A 273 -2.79 -12.67 15.11
N ARG A 274 -2.58 -12.59 13.79
CA ARG A 274 -2.91 -11.40 13.00
C ARG A 274 -4.38 -11.02 13.16
N VAL A 275 -5.32 -11.91 12.86
CA VAL A 275 -6.77 -11.60 12.96
C VAL A 275 -7.16 -11.13 14.37
N LEU A 276 -6.65 -11.79 15.41
CA LEU A 276 -6.90 -11.39 16.79
C LEU A 276 -6.33 -10.01 17.10
N THR A 277 -5.12 -9.74 16.62
CA THR A 277 -4.44 -8.45 16.81
C THR A 277 -5.21 -7.33 16.10
N GLU A 278 -5.71 -7.58 14.90
CA GLU A 278 -6.44 -6.60 14.09
C GLU A 278 -7.69 -6.07 14.81
N TRP A 279 -8.34 -6.85 15.66
CA TRP A 279 -9.46 -6.34 16.48
C TRP A 279 -9.05 -5.18 17.39
N ARG A 280 -7.87 -5.27 18.00
CA ARG A 280 -7.29 -4.21 18.83
C ARG A 280 -6.77 -3.06 17.98
N ILE A 281 -6.11 -3.36 16.88
CA ILE A 281 -5.59 -2.34 15.95
C ILE A 281 -6.71 -1.45 15.41
N LEU A 282 -7.87 -2.01 15.08
CA LEU A 282 -9.04 -1.23 14.68
C LEU A 282 -9.52 -0.27 15.78
N PHE A 283 -9.43 -0.67 17.05
CA PHE A 283 -9.71 0.24 18.18
C PHE A 283 -8.66 1.32 18.27
N ASP A 284 -7.39 0.97 18.17
CA ASP A 284 -6.30 1.93 18.24
C ASP A 284 -6.37 2.93 17.09
N TYR A 285 -6.61 2.50 15.87
CA TYR A 285 -6.89 3.39 14.74
C TYR A 285 -8.05 4.33 15.02
N MET A 286 -9.19 3.83 15.51
CA MET A 286 -10.34 4.67 15.87
C MET A 286 -9.99 5.66 16.98
N ALA A 287 -9.29 5.22 18.02
CA ALA A 287 -8.83 6.06 19.12
C ALA A 287 -7.90 7.17 18.62
N ASN A 288 -6.97 6.85 17.72
CA ASN A 288 -6.04 7.81 17.13
C ASN A 288 -6.71 8.80 16.18
N LEU A 289 -7.78 8.38 15.48
CA LEU A 289 -8.62 9.29 14.72
C LEU A 289 -9.36 10.26 15.63
N ILE A 290 -9.79 9.87 16.84
CA ILE A 290 -10.70 10.65 17.71
C ILE A 290 -9.96 11.49 18.77
N LEU A 291 -9.01 10.90 19.49
CA LEU A 291 -8.63 11.35 20.84
C LEU A 291 -7.52 12.40 20.89
N LEU A 292 -6.79 12.70 19.82
CA LEU A 292 -5.70 13.67 19.89
C LEU A 292 -5.44 14.49 18.62
N PRO A 293 -5.13 15.79 18.77
CA PRO A 293 -4.29 16.51 17.85
C PRO A 293 -2.82 16.14 18.17
N GLY A 294 -2.37 14.97 17.70
CA GLY A 294 -1.01 14.46 17.89
C GLY A 294 -0.79 13.06 17.32
N GLY A 295 -1.87 12.28 17.16
CA GLY A 295 -1.82 10.93 16.60
C GLY A 295 -1.11 9.91 17.51
N SER A 296 -1.17 8.64 17.11
CA SER A 296 -0.32 7.58 17.64
C SER A 296 1.16 7.92 17.42
N PRO A 297 2.10 7.20 18.06
CA PRO A 297 3.53 7.48 17.95
C PRO A 297 4.09 7.49 16.51
N PHE A 298 3.39 6.88 15.53
CA PHE A 298 3.44 7.15 14.08
C PHE A 298 4.77 7.61 13.45
N GLY A 299 5.84 6.87 13.75
CA GLY A 299 6.92 6.62 12.80
C GLY A 299 6.45 5.75 11.62
N ILE A 300 7.30 5.58 10.62
CA ILE A 300 7.02 4.75 9.43
C ILE A 300 6.95 3.25 9.79
N TYR A 301 7.59 2.88 10.90
CA TYR A 301 7.71 1.51 11.37
C TYR A 301 6.86 1.30 12.63
N HIS A 302 6.19 0.15 12.66
CA HIS A 302 5.32 -0.31 13.73
C HIS A 302 5.58 -1.80 14.03
N ASP A 303 6.85 -2.18 13.97
CA ASP A 303 7.35 -3.52 14.22
C ASP A 303 7.35 -3.89 15.72
N ASP A 304 7.02 -2.94 16.59
CA ASP A 304 6.88 -3.10 18.04
C ASP A 304 5.44 -3.39 18.51
N TYR A 305 4.45 -3.32 17.62
CA TYR A 305 3.05 -3.53 18.00
C TYR A 305 2.86 -4.99 18.49
N PRO A 306 2.47 -5.22 19.76
CA PRO A 306 2.49 -6.55 20.33
C PRO A 306 1.35 -7.41 19.76
N PRO A 307 1.67 -8.53 19.07
CA PRO A 307 0.66 -9.42 18.51
C PRO A 307 -0.13 -10.07 19.63
N SER A 308 -1.43 -10.25 19.39
CA SER A 308 -2.31 -11.03 20.25
C SER A 308 -2.05 -12.52 20.04
N ARG A 309 -1.38 -13.15 21.02
CA ARG A 309 -1.10 -14.59 21.05
C ARG A 309 -2.31 -15.44 21.46
N GLY A 310 -3.35 -14.79 22.00
CA GLY A 310 -4.64 -15.39 22.31
C GLY A 310 -5.69 -14.35 22.69
N LEU A 311 -6.90 -14.81 23.04
CA LEU A 311 -8.01 -13.91 23.42
C LEU A 311 -7.73 -13.12 24.71
N LEU A 312 -6.94 -13.68 25.62
CA LEU A 312 -6.59 -13.07 26.90
C LEU A 312 -5.14 -12.57 26.96
N GLU A 313 -4.39 -12.72 25.86
CA GLU A 313 -2.97 -12.37 25.77
C GLU A 313 -2.76 -11.41 24.58
N PRO A 314 -2.95 -10.10 24.78
CA PRO A 314 -3.45 -9.45 26.00
C PRO A 314 -4.98 -9.46 26.13
N ALA A 315 -5.50 -9.24 27.34
CA ALA A 315 -6.94 -9.24 27.65
C ALA A 315 -7.73 -8.17 26.90
N SER A 316 -7.06 -7.12 26.41
CA SER A 316 -7.65 -6.13 25.51
C SER A 316 -8.16 -6.75 24.20
N THR A 317 -7.67 -7.93 23.80
CA THR A 317 -8.15 -8.66 22.61
C THR A 317 -9.61 -9.07 22.77
N LEU A 318 -9.96 -9.72 23.89
CA LEU A 318 -11.34 -10.10 24.18
C LEU A 318 -12.25 -8.87 24.35
N LEU A 319 -11.76 -7.81 24.99
CA LEU A 319 -12.52 -6.57 25.15
C LEU A 319 -12.81 -5.90 23.79
N ALA A 320 -11.81 -5.86 22.91
CA ALA A 320 -11.97 -5.38 21.54
C ALA A 320 -12.99 -6.24 20.76
N ALA A 321 -12.86 -7.57 20.83
CA ALA A 321 -13.80 -8.48 20.19
C ALA A 321 -15.24 -8.23 20.65
N ALA A 322 -15.45 -8.15 21.97
CA ALA A 322 -16.76 -7.93 22.57
C ALA A 322 -17.34 -6.56 22.20
N ALA A 323 -16.51 -5.51 22.17
CA ALA A 323 -16.93 -4.17 21.80
C ALA A 323 -17.31 -4.07 20.30
N TRP A 324 -16.55 -4.70 19.40
CA TRP A 324 -16.94 -4.78 17.99
C TRP A 324 -18.19 -5.61 17.77
N LEU A 325 -18.35 -6.73 18.49
CA LEU A 325 -19.58 -7.51 18.46
C LEU A 325 -20.78 -6.68 18.93
N ALA A 326 -20.62 -5.89 19.99
CA ALA A 326 -21.66 -4.98 20.46
C ALA A 326 -22.03 -3.92 19.42
N VAL A 327 -21.05 -3.34 18.72
CA VAL A 327 -21.29 -2.39 17.61
C VAL A 327 -22.07 -3.05 16.47
N LEU A 328 -21.73 -4.30 16.11
CA LEU A 328 -22.46 -5.05 15.10
C LEU A 328 -23.89 -5.33 15.56
N VAL A 329 -24.09 -5.91 16.74
CA VAL A 329 -25.43 -6.25 17.25
C VAL A 329 -26.31 -5.00 17.39
N THR A 330 -25.81 -3.94 18.04
CA THR A 330 -26.57 -2.71 18.24
C THR A 330 -26.86 -1.98 16.94
N GLY A 331 -25.91 -1.93 16.00
CA GLY A 331 -26.11 -1.35 14.68
C GLY A 331 -27.14 -2.12 13.86
N TRP A 332 -27.12 -3.46 13.92
CA TRP A 332 -28.14 -4.30 13.31
C TRP A 332 -29.51 -3.99 13.88
N LEU A 333 -29.66 -3.97 15.20
CA LEU A 333 -30.95 -3.70 15.86
C LEU A 333 -31.47 -2.28 15.59
N ALA A 334 -30.57 -1.29 15.47
CA ALA A 334 -30.92 0.11 15.24
C ALA A 334 -31.03 0.49 13.75
N ARG A 335 -30.82 -0.44 12.81
CA ARG A 335 -30.80 -0.17 11.37
C ARG A 335 -32.10 0.50 10.89
N GLY A 336 -31.97 1.48 10.00
CA GLY A 336 -33.12 2.26 9.49
C GLY A 336 -33.70 3.29 10.46
N THR A 337 -33.12 3.45 11.67
CA THR A 337 -33.52 4.49 12.63
C THR A 337 -32.51 5.65 12.65
N ARG A 338 -32.92 6.79 13.23
CA ARG A 338 -32.02 7.93 13.49
C ARG A 338 -30.83 7.57 14.37
N ALA A 339 -31.00 6.68 15.35
CA ALA A 339 -29.90 6.21 16.19
C ALA A 339 -28.95 5.28 15.41
N GLY A 340 -29.50 4.49 14.48
CA GLY A 340 -28.73 3.63 13.59
C GLY A 340 -27.69 4.38 12.75
N LEU A 341 -27.91 5.66 12.44
CA LEU A 341 -26.94 6.46 11.69
C LEU A 341 -25.63 6.72 12.44
N LEU A 342 -25.62 6.63 13.79
CA LEU A 342 -24.37 6.63 14.56
C LEU A 342 -23.62 5.31 14.41
N ALA A 343 -24.35 4.20 14.28
CA ALA A 343 -23.76 2.88 14.04
C ALA A 343 -23.34 2.69 12.57
N PHE A 344 -23.98 3.37 11.61
CA PHE A 344 -23.63 3.33 10.20
C PHE A 344 -22.14 3.62 9.98
N GLY A 345 -21.60 4.69 10.58
CA GLY A 345 -20.21 5.05 10.39
C GLY A 345 -19.23 4.03 10.95
N LEU A 346 -19.57 3.37 12.07
CA LEU A 346 -18.76 2.29 12.63
C LEU A 346 -18.84 1.02 11.78
N TRP A 347 -20.02 0.69 11.24
CA TRP A 347 -20.19 -0.40 10.28
C TRP A 347 -19.44 -0.15 8.98
N PHE A 348 -19.46 1.09 8.48
CA PHE A 348 -18.68 1.50 7.32
C PHE A 348 -17.18 1.34 7.59
N TYR A 349 -16.72 1.79 8.75
CA TYR A 349 -15.33 1.69 9.18
C TYR A 349 -14.84 0.22 9.21
N LEU A 350 -15.63 -0.69 9.80
CA LEU A 350 -15.31 -2.12 9.83
C LEU A 350 -15.36 -2.75 8.43
N ALA A 351 -16.39 -2.43 7.64
CA ALA A 351 -16.55 -2.97 6.30
C ALA A 351 -15.40 -2.55 5.36
N ALA A 352 -14.94 -1.31 5.47
CA ALA A 352 -13.84 -0.78 4.66
C ALA A 352 -12.46 -1.36 5.04
N HIS A 353 -12.32 -1.98 6.22
CA HIS A 353 -11.09 -2.64 6.67
C HIS A 353 -11.03 -4.15 6.37
N LEU A 354 -12.10 -4.77 5.82
CA LEU A 354 -12.17 -6.23 5.69
C LEU A 354 -11.01 -6.87 4.92
N VAL A 355 -10.46 -6.23 3.90
CA VAL A 355 -9.32 -6.78 3.15
C VAL A 355 -8.04 -6.68 3.98
N GLU A 356 -7.80 -5.55 4.63
CA GLU A 356 -6.54 -5.27 5.30
C GLU A 356 -6.48 -5.79 6.74
N SER A 357 -7.62 -6.04 7.40
CA SER A 357 -7.69 -6.46 8.81
C SER A 357 -8.18 -7.90 9.01
N THR A 358 -7.96 -8.78 8.01
CA THR A 358 -8.32 -10.20 8.08
C THR A 358 -7.13 -11.12 7.81
N LEU A 359 -7.22 -12.01 6.81
CA LEU A 359 -6.37 -13.19 6.67
C LEU A 359 -5.13 -12.94 5.81
N LEU A 360 -5.06 -11.83 5.09
CA LEU A 360 -3.94 -11.56 4.18
C LEU A 360 -2.65 -11.29 4.98
N PRO A 361 -1.49 -11.87 4.60
CA PRO A 361 -0.22 -11.78 5.32
C PRO A 361 0.45 -10.41 5.12
N LEU A 362 -0.20 -9.36 5.60
CA LEU A 362 0.30 -7.99 5.60
C LEU A 362 0.93 -7.66 6.96
N GLU A 363 1.72 -6.59 7.01
CA GLU A 363 2.20 -6.02 8.28
C GLU A 363 1.00 -5.71 9.20
N LEU A 364 1.20 -5.79 10.52
CA LEU A 364 0.12 -5.56 11.49
C LEU A 364 -0.48 -4.17 11.35
N TYR A 365 0.37 -3.15 11.28
CA TYR A 365 -0.09 -1.77 11.48
C TYR A 365 0.46 -0.83 10.40
N PHE A 366 -0.43 -0.14 9.71
CA PHE A 366 -0.12 0.93 8.76
C PHE A 366 -1.25 1.96 8.71
N GLU A 367 -0.89 3.24 8.82
CA GLU A 367 -1.85 4.33 8.87
C GLU A 367 -2.70 4.50 7.61
N HIS A 368 -2.07 4.35 6.43
CA HIS A 368 -2.72 4.61 5.14
C HIS A 368 -3.95 3.71 4.90
N ARG A 369 -4.09 2.62 5.67
CA ARG A 369 -5.28 1.76 5.72
C ARG A 369 -6.55 2.49 6.14
N ASN A 370 -6.41 3.55 6.95
CA ASN A 370 -7.54 4.33 7.45
C ASN A 370 -8.09 5.37 6.48
N TYR A 371 -7.54 5.49 5.27
CA TYR A 371 -7.90 6.55 4.33
C TYR A 371 -9.39 6.52 3.94
N LEU A 372 -9.90 5.42 3.38
CA LEU A 372 -11.35 5.25 3.13
C LEU A 372 -12.15 5.02 4.44
N PRO A 373 -11.75 4.10 5.34
CA PRO A 373 -12.54 3.78 6.53
C PRO A 373 -12.85 4.96 7.46
N SER A 374 -11.91 5.91 7.61
CA SER A 374 -12.08 7.07 8.49
C SER A 374 -13.27 7.96 8.12
N PHE A 375 -13.77 7.91 6.87
CA PHE A 375 -15.03 8.52 6.47
C PHE A 375 -16.18 8.12 7.41
N GLY A 376 -16.26 6.83 7.75
CA GLY A 376 -17.30 6.30 8.63
C GLY A 376 -17.23 6.93 10.03
N ILE A 377 -16.03 6.96 10.62
CA ILE A 377 -15.82 7.56 11.96
C ILE A 377 -16.24 9.03 11.95
N PHE A 378 -15.73 9.84 11.02
CA PHE A 378 -16.07 11.26 10.96
C PHE A 378 -17.55 11.50 10.63
N PHE A 379 -18.19 10.64 9.84
CA PHE A 379 -19.62 10.71 9.59
C PHE A 379 -20.42 10.55 10.89
N SER A 380 -20.12 9.51 11.69
CA SER A 380 -20.79 9.29 12.97
C SER A 380 -20.55 10.43 13.96
N LEU A 381 -19.33 10.97 14.02
CA LEU A 381 -19.01 12.13 14.86
C LEU A 381 -19.78 13.38 14.43
N GLY A 382 -19.82 13.68 13.12
CA GLY A 382 -20.52 14.86 12.60
C GLY A 382 -22.02 14.78 12.84
N TYR A 383 -22.62 13.62 12.58
CA TYR A 383 -24.05 13.40 12.85
C TYR A 383 -24.36 13.42 14.35
N GLY A 384 -23.52 12.79 15.20
CA GLY A 384 -23.64 12.84 16.65
C GLY A 384 -23.52 14.25 17.21
N GLY A 385 -22.55 15.04 16.73
CA GLY A 385 -22.38 16.45 17.08
C GLY A 385 -23.61 17.29 16.74
N TYR A 386 -24.24 17.04 15.59
CA TYR A 386 -25.51 17.67 15.22
C TYR A 386 -26.64 17.33 16.20
N LEU A 387 -26.80 16.05 16.58
CA LEU A 387 -27.81 15.63 17.55
C LEU A 387 -27.58 16.31 18.91
N LEU A 388 -26.33 16.35 19.38
CA LEU A 388 -25.96 17.01 20.64
C LEU A 388 -26.26 18.52 20.60
N LEU A 389 -25.93 19.22 19.52
CA LEU A 389 -26.26 20.65 19.36
C LEU A 389 -27.78 20.91 19.43
N SER A 390 -28.58 19.99 18.90
CA SER A 390 -30.03 20.17 18.89
C SER A 390 -30.67 20.02 20.28
N GLN A 391 -30.11 19.16 21.14
CA GLN A 391 -30.75 18.74 22.40
C GLN A 391 -30.04 19.20 23.68
N ALA A 392 -28.74 19.52 23.65
CA ALA A 392 -27.97 19.78 24.86
C ALA A 392 -28.19 21.17 25.46
N ARG A 393 -28.01 21.29 26.78
CA ARG A 393 -27.98 22.60 27.49
C ARG A 393 -26.71 23.41 27.16
N LEU A 394 -25.59 22.73 26.87
CA LEU A 394 -24.27 23.31 26.62
C LEU A 394 -23.98 23.58 25.13
N LYS A 395 -24.96 24.09 24.38
CA LYS A 395 -24.85 24.26 22.91
C LYS A 395 -23.65 25.10 22.48
N ARG A 396 -23.31 26.15 23.25
CA ARG A 396 -22.15 27.01 22.97
C ARG A 396 -20.83 26.26 23.09
N VAL A 397 -20.69 25.41 24.11
CA VAL A 397 -19.49 24.58 24.31
C VAL A 397 -19.37 23.58 23.17
N ILE A 398 -20.45 22.87 22.83
CA ILE A 398 -20.42 21.89 21.72
C ILE A 398 -20.11 22.58 20.39
N ALA A 399 -20.69 23.75 20.13
CA ALA A 399 -20.40 24.52 18.91
C ALA A 399 -18.93 24.96 18.87
N ALA A 400 -18.37 25.43 19.98
CA ALA A 400 -16.96 25.78 20.08
C ALA A 400 -16.07 24.55 19.86
N THR A 401 -16.38 23.41 20.47
CA THR A 401 -15.65 22.15 20.28
C THR A 401 -15.66 21.72 18.80
N LEU A 402 -16.82 21.74 18.15
CA LEU A 402 -16.93 21.39 16.73
C LEU A 402 -16.10 22.33 15.84
N ILE A 403 -15.93 23.61 16.20
CA ILE A 403 -15.05 24.52 15.46
C ILE A 403 -13.57 24.23 15.74
N LEU A 404 -13.21 23.97 17.01
CA LEU A 404 -11.83 23.76 17.43
C LEU A 404 -11.23 22.44 16.93
N VAL A 405 -12.04 21.38 16.76
CA VAL A 405 -11.55 20.05 16.33
C VAL A 405 -10.87 20.10 14.95
N PRO A 406 -11.50 20.60 13.86
CA PRO A 406 -10.82 20.73 12.57
C PRO A 406 -9.58 21.63 12.60
N ILE A 407 -9.57 22.67 13.45
CA ILE A 407 -8.41 23.55 13.60
C ILE A 407 -7.24 22.79 14.24
N ALA A 408 -7.51 22.03 15.30
CA ALA A 408 -6.51 21.22 15.99
C ALA A 408 -5.96 20.12 15.06
N TYR A 409 -6.82 19.47 14.29
CA TYR A 409 -6.43 18.54 13.23
C TYR A 409 -5.54 19.20 12.18
N GLY A 410 -5.91 20.38 11.67
CA GLY A 410 -5.09 21.12 10.71
C GLY A 410 -3.71 21.48 11.26
N ALA A 411 -3.61 21.90 12.52
CA ALA A 411 -2.34 22.23 13.16
C ALA A 411 -1.41 21.01 13.27
N VAL A 412 -1.96 19.83 13.56
CA VAL A 412 -1.18 18.60 13.74
C VAL A 412 -0.82 17.99 12.40
N THR A 413 -1.74 18.03 11.45
CA THR A 413 -1.45 17.66 10.07
C THR A 413 -0.32 18.51 9.52
N TYR A 414 -0.29 19.82 9.81
CA TYR A 414 0.84 20.66 9.45
C TYR A 414 2.15 20.21 10.12
N GLN A 415 2.17 19.97 11.43
CA GLN A 415 3.34 19.44 12.13
C GLN A 415 3.84 18.12 11.51
N ARG A 416 2.90 17.23 11.17
CA ARG A 416 3.20 15.95 10.55
C ARG A 416 3.72 16.11 9.12
N VAL A 417 3.15 17.00 8.33
CA VAL A 417 3.67 17.34 7.00
C VAL A 417 5.12 17.81 7.09
N LEU A 418 5.50 18.58 8.12
CA LEU A 418 6.89 19.00 8.34
C LEU A 418 7.84 17.84 8.66
N VAL A 419 7.35 16.78 9.32
CA VAL A 419 8.11 15.53 9.54
C VAL A 419 8.32 14.80 8.21
N TRP A 420 7.29 14.73 7.38
CA TRP A 420 7.31 14.08 6.06
C TRP A 420 8.11 14.85 4.98
N GLN A 421 8.72 16.00 5.32
CA GLN A 421 9.59 16.76 4.41
C GLN A 421 10.96 16.13 4.19
N SER A 422 11.39 15.18 5.02
CA SER A 422 12.68 14.54 4.85
C SER A 422 12.70 13.19 5.54
N TRP A 423 13.32 12.20 4.91
CA TRP A 423 13.53 10.88 5.49
C TRP A 423 14.20 10.94 6.88
N GLN A 424 15.18 11.84 7.04
CA GLN A 424 15.87 12.05 8.32
C GLN A 424 14.93 12.43 9.47
N ARG A 425 14.04 13.41 9.26
CA ARG A 425 13.07 13.82 10.29
C ARG A 425 12.11 12.68 10.64
N MET A 426 11.70 11.90 9.64
CA MET A 426 10.82 10.74 9.87
C MET A 426 11.52 9.69 10.74
N LEU A 427 12.79 9.39 10.46
CA LEU A 427 13.58 8.45 11.26
C LEU A 427 13.80 8.94 12.70
N PHE A 428 14.13 10.22 12.90
CA PHE A 428 14.28 10.77 14.25
C PHE A 428 12.96 10.83 15.03
N ALA A 429 11.86 11.16 14.37
CA ALA A 429 10.54 11.10 14.97
C ALA A 429 10.13 9.65 15.29
N ALA A 430 10.52 8.69 14.46
CA ALA A 430 10.29 7.28 14.73
C ALA A 430 11.14 6.79 15.91
N LEU A 431 12.42 7.17 16.00
CA LEU A 431 13.33 6.77 17.09
C LEU A 431 12.84 7.23 18.47
N SER A 432 12.25 8.43 18.57
CA SER A 432 11.73 8.93 19.86
C SER A 432 10.54 8.13 20.39
N HIS A 433 9.84 7.42 19.52
CA HIS A 433 8.63 6.67 19.83
C HIS A 433 8.85 5.16 19.84
N TYR A 434 9.74 4.69 18.97
CA TYR A 434 10.07 3.30 18.71
C TYR A 434 11.59 3.08 18.84
N PRO A 435 12.17 3.33 20.03
CA PRO A 435 13.62 3.26 20.25
C PRO A 435 14.20 1.85 20.14
N ASP A 436 13.35 0.83 20.08
CA ASP A 436 13.76 -0.58 19.97
C ASP A 436 13.52 -1.15 18.56
N SER A 437 13.05 -0.35 17.60
CA SER A 437 12.69 -0.81 16.24
C SER A 437 13.94 -1.11 15.40
N PRO A 438 14.18 -2.37 15.01
CA PRO A 438 15.31 -2.73 14.15
C PRO A 438 15.28 -2.00 12.80
N ARG A 439 14.08 -1.75 12.27
CA ARG A 439 13.90 -1.01 11.00
C ARG A 439 14.27 0.47 11.14
N VAL A 440 13.94 1.11 12.26
CA VAL A 440 14.39 2.49 12.55
C VAL A 440 15.91 2.55 12.63
N HIS A 441 16.52 1.64 13.38
CA HIS A 441 17.98 1.57 13.53
C HIS A 441 18.69 1.32 12.19
N THR A 442 18.19 0.38 11.38
CA THR A 442 18.69 0.14 10.02
C THR A 442 18.56 1.40 9.14
N GLY A 443 17.42 2.10 9.21
CA GLY A 443 17.22 3.35 8.46
C GLY A 443 18.19 4.45 8.90
N LEU A 444 18.47 4.55 10.20
CA LEU A 444 19.47 5.48 10.74
C LEU A 444 20.90 5.08 10.35
N ALA A 445 21.21 3.79 10.28
CA ALA A 445 22.49 3.32 9.78
C ALA A 445 22.72 3.79 8.35
N ASN A 446 21.75 3.56 7.44
CA ASN A 446 21.79 4.07 6.06
C ASN A 446 21.96 5.60 6.01
N LEU A 447 21.24 6.34 6.87
CA LEU A 447 21.37 7.79 6.95
C LEU A 447 22.80 8.21 7.31
N TYR A 448 23.42 7.57 8.30
CA TYR A 448 24.77 7.89 8.73
C TYR A 448 25.84 7.46 7.73
N VAL A 449 25.64 6.33 7.04
CA VAL A 449 26.49 5.92 5.91
C VAL A 449 26.49 6.99 4.82
N ASN A 450 25.32 7.48 4.42
CA ASN A 450 25.20 8.55 3.42
C ASN A 450 25.81 9.89 3.87
N GLN A 451 26.04 10.07 5.17
CA GLN A 451 26.75 11.21 5.75
C GLN A 451 28.26 10.96 5.94
N GLY A 452 28.77 9.78 5.56
CA GLY A 452 30.16 9.36 5.77
C GLY A 452 30.51 9.00 7.21
N ASN A 453 29.52 8.83 8.10
CA ASN A 453 29.72 8.53 9.51
C ASN A 453 29.56 7.02 9.77
N LEU A 454 30.62 6.26 9.49
CA LEU A 454 30.63 4.81 9.67
C LEU A 454 30.41 4.40 11.13
N ASP A 455 31.05 5.08 12.09
CA ASP A 455 31.02 4.67 13.49
C ASP A 455 29.59 4.68 14.05
N LYS A 456 28.81 5.74 13.76
CA LYS A 456 27.39 5.80 14.11
C LYS A 456 26.55 4.80 13.33
N ALA A 457 26.88 4.54 12.06
CA ALA A 457 26.15 3.56 11.29
C ALA A 457 26.27 2.16 11.92
N LEU A 458 27.48 1.76 12.29
CA LEU A 458 27.73 0.47 12.95
C LEU A 458 27.08 0.40 14.33
N GLU A 459 27.13 1.48 15.13
CA GLU A 459 26.42 1.56 16.42
C GLU A 459 24.92 1.27 16.24
N HIS A 460 24.28 1.89 15.25
CA HIS A 460 22.86 1.63 14.98
C HIS A 460 22.60 0.21 14.47
N LEU A 461 23.49 -0.38 13.66
CA LEU A 461 23.36 -1.78 13.24
C LEU A 461 23.49 -2.75 14.42
N GLU A 462 24.40 -2.48 15.36
CA GLU A 462 24.53 -3.25 16.60
C GLU A 462 23.26 -3.17 17.46
N LEU A 463 22.67 -1.97 17.59
CA LEU A 463 21.39 -1.78 18.29
C LEU A 463 20.23 -2.52 17.61
N ALA A 464 20.25 -2.66 16.28
CA ALA A 464 19.29 -3.48 15.55
C ALA A 464 19.53 -4.98 15.79
N ALA A 465 20.79 -5.43 15.74
CA ALA A 465 21.18 -6.82 15.94
C ALA A 465 20.89 -7.33 17.36
N ALA A 466 20.88 -6.44 18.35
CA ALA A 466 20.53 -6.78 19.73
C ALA A 466 19.05 -7.16 19.93
N ARG A 467 18.20 -7.04 18.89
CA ARG A 467 16.76 -7.28 18.98
C ARG A 467 16.40 -8.67 18.46
N PRO A 468 15.48 -9.39 19.14
CA PRO A 468 15.07 -10.72 18.72
C PRO A 468 14.33 -10.69 17.39
N GLY A 469 14.52 -11.74 16.57
CA GLY A 469 13.80 -11.93 15.31
C GLY A 469 14.31 -11.10 14.13
N VAL A 470 15.50 -10.52 14.23
CA VAL A 470 16.14 -9.81 13.12
C VAL A 470 17.04 -10.77 12.34
N ALA A 471 17.00 -10.68 11.02
CA ALA A 471 17.86 -11.47 10.15
C ALA A 471 19.34 -11.04 10.31
N GLU A 472 20.11 -11.82 11.07
CA GLU A 472 21.52 -11.55 11.34
C GLU A 472 22.33 -11.46 10.05
N LEU A 473 22.04 -12.32 9.07
CA LEU A 473 22.69 -12.29 7.74
C LEU A 473 22.47 -10.96 7.03
N GLY A 474 21.24 -10.44 7.01
CA GLY A 474 20.93 -9.16 6.40
C GLY A 474 21.66 -8.00 7.06
N LEU A 475 21.73 -7.98 8.39
CA LEU A 475 22.49 -6.96 9.13
C LEU A 475 24.00 -7.08 8.91
N ALA A 476 24.55 -8.28 8.84
CA ALA A 476 25.96 -8.50 8.55
C ALA A 476 26.34 -8.00 7.15
N ILE A 477 25.51 -8.32 6.13
CA ILE A 477 25.69 -7.78 4.78
C ILE A 477 25.57 -6.25 4.78
N HIS A 478 24.62 -5.70 5.52
CA HIS A 478 24.46 -4.25 5.66
C HIS A 478 25.70 -3.59 6.27
N ALA A 479 26.32 -4.21 7.29
CA ALA A 479 27.57 -3.71 7.86
C ALA A 479 28.69 -3.69 6.81
N ILE A 480 28.82 -4.76 5.99
CA ILE A 480 29.78 -4.79 4.87
C ILE A 480 29.50 -3.66 3.86
N ASN A 481 28.23 -3.40 3.53
CA ASN A 481 27.84 -2.30 2.66
C ASN A 481 28.27 -0.95 3.23
N ALA A 482 28.12 -0.74 4.54
CA ALA A 482 28.52 0.48 5.21
C ALA A 482 30.04 0.74 5.09
N TYR A 483 30.87 -0.29 5.23
CA TYR A 483 32.32 -0.18 5.01
C TYR A 483 32.64 0.20 3.55
N CYS A 484 32.02 -0.46 2.57
CA CYS A 484 32.22 -0.13 1.16
C CYS A 484 31.81 1.33 0.86
N LEU A 485 30.61 1.74 1.25
CA LEU A 485 30.06 3.07 0.98
C LEU A 485 30.84 4.21 1.63
N THR A 486 31.59 3.92 2.69
CA THR A 486 32.44 4.90 3.39
C THR A 486 33.92 4.79 3.04
N ASP A 487 34.26 3.98 2.04
CA ASP A 487 35.63 3.71 1.56
C ASP A 487 36.57 3.30 2.71
N ARG A 488 36.08 2.40 3.59
CA ARG A 488 36.85 1.86 4.72
C ARG A 488 36.98 0.35 4.62
N LEU A 489 38.11 -0.17 5.12
CA LEU A 489 38.37 -1.61 5.17
C LEU A 489 37.56 -2.26 6.31
N PRO A 490 36.73 -3.29 6.02
CA PRO A 490 36.07 -4.04 7.06
C PRO A 490 37.08 -4.82 7.92
N PRO A 491 36.93 -4.83 9.25
CA PRO A 491 37.75 -5.67 10.12
C PRO A 491 37.40 -7.15 9.90
N PRO A 492 38.30 -8.10 10.25
CA PRO A 492 38.02 -9.53 10.16
C PRO A 492 36.73 -9.97 10.85
N SER A 493 36.36 -9.31 11.96
CA SER A 493 35.13 -9.57 12.70
C SER A 493 33.85 -9.32 11.90
N ALA A 494 33.87 -8.39 10.95
CA ALA A 494 32.71 -8.11 10.09
C ALA A 494 32.42 -9.29 9.15
N TYR A 495 33.48 -9.89 8.59
CA TYR A 495 33.36 -11.11 7.79
C TYR A 495 32.99 -12.32 8.64
N GLU A 496 33.55 -12.44 9.85
CA GLU A 496 33.17 -13.52 10.78
C GLU A 496 31.69 -13.46 11.19
N ALA A 497 31.12 -12.26 11.33
CA ALA A 497 29.69 -12.11 11.60
C ALA A 497 28.84 -12.64 10.44
N LEU A 498 29.24 -12.35 9.19
CA LEU A 498 28.61 -12.89 7.99
C LEU A 498 28.69 -14.42 7.93
N GLU A 499 29.89 -14.98 8.17
CA GLU A 499 30.16 -16.42 8.13
C GLU A 499 29.38 -17.23 9.20
N ARG A 500 29.05 -16.60 10.34
CA ARG A 500 28.29 -17.24 11.42
C ARG A 500 26.78 -17.07 11.29
N SER A 501 26.32 -16.17 10.43
CA SER A 501 24.91 -15.83 10.32
C SER A 501 24.12 -16.96 9.66
N PRO A 502 22.97 -17.39 10.21
CA PRO A 502 22.10 -18.35 9.55
C PRO A 502 21.51 -17.74 8.27
N PRO A 503 21.22 -18.56 7.23
CA PRO A 503 20.57 -18.06 6.02
C PRO A 503 19.19 -17.47 6.35
N SER A 504 18.87 -16.37 5.68
CA SER A 504 17.57 -15.69 5.80
C SER A 504 17.17 -15.10 4.46
N ASP A 505 15.95 -15.37 4.01
CA ASP A 505 15.36 -14.89 2.75
C ASP A 505 14.38 -13.71 2.96
N ASP A 506 14.51 -13.03 4.09
CA ASP A 506 13.72 -11.85 4.37
C ASP A 506 14.06 -10.71 3.40
N SER A 507 13.13 -9.76 3.25
CA SER A 507 13.28 -8.67 2.28
C SER A 507 14.48 -7.75 2.57
N HIS A 508 14.89 -7.60 3.83
CA HIS A 508 16.08 -6.82 4.17
C HIS A 508 17.34 -7.48 3.66
N THR A 509 17.53 -8.78 3.92
CA THR A 509 18.70 -9.54 3.44
C THR A 509 18.81 -9.48 1.93
N VAL A 510 17.70 -9.68 1.22
CA VAL A 510 17.65 -9.64 -0.25
C VAL A 510 18.04 -8.27 -0.79
N ASN A 511 17.50 -7.20 -0.21
CA ASN A 511 17.81 -5.84 -0.64
C ASN A 511 19.27 -5.45 -0.35
N ALA A 512 19.77 -5.80 0.84
CA ALA A 512 21.16 -5.52 1.23
C ALA A 512 22.16 -6.26 0.32
N LEU A 513 21.88 -7.53 0.02
CA LEU A 513 22.70 -8.34 -0.89
C LEU A 513 22.63 -7.85 -2.33
N GLY A 514 21.43 -7.46 -2.79
CA GLY A 514 21.22 -6.93 -4.13
C GLY A 514 22.02 -5.64 -4.36
N TRP A 515 22.01 -4.73 -3.39
CA TRP A 515 22.84 -3.53 -3.42
C TRP A 515 24.34 -3.88 -3.51
N LEU A 516 24.83 -4.75 -2.63
CA LEU A 516 26.25 -5.15 -2.57
C LEU A 516 26.72 -5.77 -3.89
N THR A 517 25.88 -6.63 -4.46
CA THR A 517 26.15 -7.29 -5.74
C THR A 517 26.32 -6.28 -6.86
N ASN A 518 25.43 -5.29 -6.94
CA ASN A 518 25.51 -4.25 -7.96
C ASN A 518 26.76 -3.39 -7.77
N ALA A 519 27.10 -3.01 -6.53
CA ALA A 519 28.28 -2.20 -6.23
C ALA A 519 29.60 -2.94 -6.57
N VAL A 520 29.68 -4.25 -6.27
CA VAL A 520 30.83 -5.09 -6.65
C VAL A 520 30.96 -5.20 -8.17
N GLU A 521 29.86 -5.43 -8.89
CA GLU A 521 29.88 -5.50 -10.37
C GLU A 521 30.28 -4.17 -11.03
N GLN A 522 29.97 -3.04 -10.38
CA GLN A 522 30.32 -1.70 -10.84
C GLN A 522 31.72 -1.25 -10.40
N GLN A 523 32.49 -2.12 -9.72
CA GLN A 523 33.83 -1.82 -9.20
C GLN A 523 33.83 -0.66 -8.19
N GLU A 524 32.75 -0.52 -7.43
CA GLU A 524 32.62 0.53 -6.39
C GLU A 524 33.14 0.06 -5.03
N CYS A 525 33.36 -1.25 -4.85
CA CYS A 525 33.75 -1.89 -3.59
C CYS A 525 35.08 -2.68 -3.67
N ASP A 526 36.12 -2.12 -4.27
CA ASP A 526 37.43 -2.79 -4.46
C ASP A 526 38.18 -3.07 -3.15
N ALA A 527 37.90 -2.30 -2.09
CA ALA A 527 38.51 -2.49 -0.77
C ALA A 527 38.02 -3.76 -0.05
N LEU A 528 36.93 -4.38 -0.50
CA LEU A 528 36.40 -5.59 0.10
C LEU A 528 37.24 -6.82 -0.30
N ASP A 529 37.44 -7.74 0.64
CA ASP A 529 37.79 -9.12 0.30
C ASP A 529 36.57 -9.81 -0.34
N GLN A 530 36.42 -9.58 -1.65
CA GLN A 530 35.29 -10.08 -2.43
C GLN A 530 35.28 -11.62 -2.48
N ALA A 531 36.45 -12.27 -2.48
CA ALA A 531 36.57 -13.72 -2.51
C ALA A 531 36.05 -14.35 -1.21
N ARG A 532 36.43 -13.78 -0.05
CA ARG A 532 35.92 -14.19 1.25
C ARG A 532 34.41 -13.93 1.38
N LEU A 533 33.95 -12.75 0.96
CA LEU A 533 32.53 -12.40 0.94
C LEU A 533 31.70 -13.41 0.13
N ALA A 534 32.11 -13.69 -1.11
CA ALA A 534 31.40 -14.62 -1.98
C ALA A 534 31.44 -16.06 -1.43
N GLY A 535 32.56 -16.47 -0.80
CA GLY A 535 32.67 -17.75 -0.11
C GLY A 535 31.73 -17.88 1.08
N ALA A 536 31.70 -16.88 1.97
CA ALA A 536 30.81 -16.87 3.13
C ALA A 536 29.33 -16.95 2.73
N LEU A 537 28.92 -16.21 1.70
CA LEU A 537 27.55 -16.24 1.18
C LEU A 537 27.21 -17.59 0.52
N HIS A 538 28.15 -18.18 -0.21
CA HIS A 538 28.00 -19.51 -0.78
C HIS A 538 27.74 -20.54 0.33
N ASP A 539 28.60 -20.56 1.34
CA ASP A 539 28.51 -21.51 2.45
C ASP A 539 27.22 -21.32 3.27
N ALA A 540 26.84 -20.07 3.56
CA ALA A 540 25.61 -19.75 4.27
C ALA A 540 24.36 -20.22 3.51
N LEU A 541 24.35 -20.09 2.18
CA LEU A 541 23.19 -20.42 1.35
C LEU A 541 23.15 -21.89 0.91
N GLN A 542 24.24 -22.66 0.97
CA GLN A 542 24.21 -24.10 0.67
C GLN A 542 23.26 -24.88 1.61
N GLY A 543 23.10 -24.44 2.86
CA GLY A 543 22.17 -25.04 3.82
C GLY A 543 20.70 -24.64 3.63
N ALA A 544 20.41 -23.64 2.80
CA ALA A 544 19.09 -23.04 2.63
C ALA A 544 18.18 -23.76 1.62
N ASP A 545 18.66 -24.84 1.01
CA ASP A 545 18.03 -25.67 -0.04
C ASP A 545 16.62 -26.21 0.31
N GLN A 546 16.15 -26.05 1.56
CA GLN A 546 14.88 -26.59 2.06
C GLN A 546 13.79 -25.54 2.32
N ALA A 547 14.05 -24.24 2.12
CA ALA A 547 13.00 -23.23 2.19
C ALA A 547 12.08 -23.37 0.97
N GLY A 548 10.77 -23.51 1.21
CA GLY A 548 9.78 -23.91 0.22
C GLY A 548 9.69 -23.02 -1.04
N PRO A 549 8.89 -23.42 -2.04
CA PRO A 549 8.82 -22.81 -3.38
C PRO A 549 8.26 -21.37 -3.43
N HIS A 550 8.07 -20.70 -2.30
CA HIS A 550 7.51 -19.35 -2.22
C HIS A 550 8.30 -18.51 -1.21
N GLY A 551 9.35 -17.84 -1.70
CA GLY A 551 10.21 -16.99 -0.89
C GLY A 551 11.20 -16.19 -1.76
N ASN A 552 11.90 -15.23 -1.18
CA ASN A 552 12.93 -14.48 -1.92
C ASN A 552 14.22 -15.29 -2.12
N THR A 553 14.23 -16.56 -1.72
CA THR A 553 15.37 -17.49 -1.81
C THR A 553 15.98 -17.53 -3.21
N TRP A 554 15.17 -17.63 -4.26
CA TRP A 554 15.69 -17.61 -5.64
C TRP A 554 16.45 -16.31 -5.97
N ILE A 555 16.00 -15.17 -5.42
CA ILE A 555 16.64 -13.86 -5.59
C ILE A 555 18.01 -13.86 -4.88
N LEU A 556 18.07 -14.42 -3.66
CA LEU A 556 19.33 -14.57 -2.94
C LEU A 556 20.34 -15.42 -3.70
N HIS A 557 19.93 -16.59 -4.19
CA HIS A 557 20.80 -17.45 -4.99
C HIS A 557 21.25 -16.75 -6.28
N THR A 558 20.37 -15.95 -6.90
CA THR A 558 20.73 -15.15 -8.09
C THR A 558 21.80 -14.10 -7.78
N HIS A 559 21.68 -13.37 -6.65
CA HIS A 559 22.70 -12.39 -6.26
C HIS A 559 24.02 -13.04 -5.79
N ALA A 560 23.94 -14.12 -5.02
CA ALA A 560 25.12 -14.88 -4.61
C ALA A 560 25.89 -15.42 -5.83
N ALA A 561 25.18 -15.93 -6.84
CA ALA A 561 25.79 -16.38 -8.09
C ALA A 561 26.54 -15.26 -8.83
N ARG A 562 25.97 -14.05 -8.85
CA ARG A 562 26.60 -12.87 -9.46
C ARG A 562 27.89 -12.49 -8.74
N LEU A 563 27.89 -12.48 -7.40
CA LEU A 563 29.10 -12.25 -6.60
C LEU A 563 30.16 -13.34 -6.82
N LEU A 564 29.77 -14.62 -6.84
CA LEU A 564 30.67 -15.74 -7.13
C LEU A 564 31.29 -15.61 -8.53
N ALA A 565 30.50 -15.22 -9.53
CA ALA A 565 30.99 -15.01 -10.88
C ALA A 565 31.96 -13.82 -10.98
N ALA A 566 31.72 -12.73 -10.21
CA ALA A 566 32.60 -11.57 -10.15
C ALA A 566 34.01 -11.93 -9.64
N VAL A 567 34.12 -12.91 -8.73
CA VAL A 567 35.39 -13.42 -8.20
C VAL A 567 35.95 -14.63 -8.96
N GLY A 568 35.41 -14.92 -10.15
CA GLY A 568 35.90 -15.99 -11.03
C GLY A 568 35.38 -17.40 -10.68
N ARG A 569 34.53 -17.56 -9.66
CA ARG A 569 33.93 -18.85 -9.25
C ARG A 569 32.64 -19.16 -10.03
N LYS A 570 32.70 -19.10 -11.36
CA LYS A 570 31.52 -19.30 -12.23
C LYS A 570 30.90 -20.71 -12.12
N GLY A 571 31.69 -21.73 -11.78
CA GLY A 571 31.18 -23.09 -11.54
C GLY A 571 30.19 -23.14 -10.36
N ASP A 572 30.57 -22.54 -9.22
CA ASP A 572 29.70 -22.45 -8.06
C ASP A 572 28.48 -21.56 -8.33
N ALA A 573 28.69 -20.46 -9.08
CA ALA A 573 27.60 -19.59 -9.52
C ALA A 573 26.50 -20.35 -10.29
N LEU A 574 26.89 -21.29 -11.16
CA LEU A 574 25.93 -22.12 -11.90
C LEU A 574 25.07 -23.00 -10.98
N THR A 575 25.64 -23.55 -9.90
CA THR A 575 24.87 -24.33 -8.91
C THR A 575 23.76 -23.48 -8.29
N HIS A 576 24.06 -22.24 -7.90
CA HIS A 576 23.05 -21.32 -7.37
C HIS A 576 21.98 -20.92 -8.40
N LEU A 577 22.39 -20.66 -9.66
CA LEU A 577 21.44 -20.26 -10.71
C LEU A 577 20.51 -21.39 -11.15
N ASP A 578 21.02 -22.61 -11.22
CA ASP A 578 20.21 -23.79 -11.52
C ASP A 578 19.18 -24.04 -10.42
N LEU A 579 19.56 -23.86 -9.16
CA LEU A 579 18.61 -23.90 -8.05
C LEU A 579 17.59 -22.77 -8.13
N ALA A 580 18.01 -21.52 -8.33
CA ALA A 580 17.10 -20.36 -8.46
C ALA A 580 16.08 -20.55 -9.59
N SER A 581 16.52 -21.07 -10.74
CA SER A 581 15.66 -21.41 -11.89
C SER A 581 14.69 -22.56 -11.61
N ARG A 582 15.02 -23.47 -10.69
CA ARG A 582 14.10 -24.51 -10.20
C ARG A 582 13.10 -23.99 -9.17
N LEU A 583 13.54 -23.09 -8.29
CA LEU A 583 12.69 -22.48 -7.26
C LEU A 583 11.62 -21.57 -7.87
N GLU A 584 11.96 -20.78 -8.90
CA GLU A 584 11.01 -19.92 -9.61
C GLU A 584 11.04 -20.14 -11.14
N PRO A 585 10.41 -21.20 -11.66
CA PRO A 585 10.48 -21.55 -13.09
C PRO A 585 9.85 -20.53 -14.04
N GLU A 586 8.92 -19.70 -13.56
CA GLU A 586 8.25 -18.67 -14.34
C GLU A 586 9.12 -17.40 -14.52
N ARG A 587 10.18 -17.26 -13.72
CA ARG A 587 11.17 -16.17 -13.77
C ARG A 587 12.38 -16.64 -14.56
N LEU A 588 12.60 -16.07 -15.75
CA LEU A 588 13.68 -16.51 -16.64
C LEU A 588 15.04 -15.90 -16.29
N GLU A 589 15.08 -14.90 -15.42
CA GLU A 589 16.26 -14.08 -15.11
C GLU A 589 17.45 -14.95 -14.67
N ALA A 590 17.25 -15.86 -13.72
CA ALA A 590 18.30 -16.75 -13.24
C ALA A 590 18.79 -17.72 -14.33
N GLY A 591 17.88 -18.28 -15.12
CA GLY A 591 18.23 -19.19 -16.21
C GLY A 591 18.95 -18.50 -17.37
N LEU A 592 18.57 -17.27 -17.71
CA LEU A 592 19.26 -16.46 -18.72
C LEU A 592 20.69 -16.12 -18.28
N LEU A 593 20.88 -15.87 -16.98
CA LEU A 593 22.21 -15.67 -16.42
C LEU A 593 23.03 -16.96 -16.41
N ALA A 594 22.41 -18.11 -16.14
CA ALA A 594 23.07 -19.42 -16.20
C ALA A 594 23.59 -19.72 -17.62
N VAL A 595 22.78 -19.45 -18.65
CA VAL A 595 23.21 -19.59 -20.06
C VAL A 595 24.45 -18.75 -20.35
N ARG A 596 24.46 -17.48 -19.91
CA ARG A 596 25.62 -16.59 -20.08
C ARG A 596 26.88 -17.20 -19.47
N TYR A 597 26.81 -17.65 -18.22
CA TYR A 597 27.98 -18.20 -17.52
C TYR A 597 28.44 -19.55 -18.08
N ARG A 598 27.53 -20.39 -18.60
CA ARG A 598 27.90 -21.62 -19.32
C ARG A 598 28.62 -21.32 -20.63
N LEU A 599 28.14 -20.35 -21.40
CA LEU A 599 28.83 -19.89 -22.62
C LEU A 599 30.23 -19.35 -22.31
N ASP A 600 30.40 -18.62 -21.21
CA ASP A 600 31.70 -18.13 -20.77
C ASP A 600 32.66 -19.26 -20.34
N LEU A 601 32.13 -20.41 -19.91
CA LEU A 601 32.88 -21.61 -19.51
C LEU A 601 33.04 -22.65 -20.64
N ASP A 602 32.60 -22.32 -21.86
CA ASP A 602 32.56 -23.22 -23.02
C ASP A 602 31.71 -24.51 -22.79
N ASP A 603 30.75 -24.45 -21.87
CA ASP A 603 29.78 -25.52 -21.61
C ASP A 603 28.58 -25.41 -22.56
N LEU A 604 28.86 -25.65 -23.85
CA LEU A 604 27.88 -25.46 -24.93
C LEU A 604 26.71 -26.44 -24.85
N ALA A 605 26.94 -27.63 -24.29
CA ALA A 605 25.93 -28.69 -24.19
C ALA A 605 24.82 -28.29 -23.21
N ASP A 606 25.18 -27.89 -21.98
CA ASP A 606 24.19 -27.48 -20.99
C ASP A 606 23.65 -26.06 -21.26
N ALA A 607 24.41 -25.18 -21.93
CA ALA A 607 23.88 -23.91 -22.43
C ALA A 607 22.72 -24.16 -23.42
N LYS A 608 22.89 -25.06 -24.38
CA LYS A 608 21.86 -25.44 -25.35
C LYS A 608 20.63 -26.04 -24.68
N LYS A 609 20.84 -26.91 -23.70
CA LYS A 609 19.77 -27.53 -22.91
C LYS A 609 18.93 -26.48 -22.20
N THR A 610 19.56 -25.55 -21.48
CA THR A 610 18.82 -24.52 -20.73
C THR A 610 18.14 -23.51 -21.62
N ILE A 611 18.70 -23.14 -22.77
CA ILE A 611 17.97 -22.30 -23.75
C ILE A 611 16.68 -22.98 -24.20
N LEU A 612 16.72 -24.29 -24.45
CA LEU A 612 15.54 -25.04 -24.89
C LEU A 612 14.47 -25.10 -23.79
N GLU A 613 14.89 -25.24 -22.52
CA GLU A 613 13.99 -25.14 -21.36
C GLU A 613 13.40 -23.73 -21.21
N LEU A 614 14.20 -22.67 -21.37
CA LEU A 614 13.74 -21.28 -21.27
C LEU A 614 12.74 -20.93 -22.37
N LYS A 615 12.96 -21.40 -23.61
CA LYS A 615 12.01 -21.21 -24.72
C LYS A 615 10.64 -21.80 -24.44
N GLN A 616 10.59 -22.97 -23.80
CA GLN A 616 9.32 -23.59 -23.40
C GLN A 616 8.58 -22.76 -22.34
N ARG A 617 9.32 -22.00 -21.51
CA ARG A 617 8.79 -21.24 -20.38
C ARG A 617 8.45 -19.77 -20.70
N ASP A 618 9.16 -19.15 -21.64
CA ASP A 618 9.08 -17.70 -21.97
C ASP A 618 7.66 -17.25 -22.36
N ARG A 619 6.93 -18.08 -23.12
CA ARG A 619 5.58 -17.78 -23.64
C ARG A 619 5.45 -16.39 -24.30
N GLY A 620 6.56 -15.73 -24.68
CA GLY A 620 6.60 -14.39 -25.28
C GLY A 620 6.10 -13.26 -24.37
N ARG A 621 6.11 -13.45 -23.04
CA ARG A 621 5.56 -12.45 -22.09
C ARG A 621 6.42 -11.20 -21.95
N VAL A 622 7.73 -11.31 -22.17
CA VAL A 622 8.69 -10.21 -22.01
C VAL A 622 9.59 -10.14 -23.25
N ALA A 623 9.42 -9.12 -24.08
CA ALA A 623 10.12 -9.01 -25.37
C ALA A 623 11.66 -8.92 -25.25
N SER A 624 12.20 -8.46 -24.12
CA SER A 624 13.65 -8.48 -23.87
C SER A 624 14.19 -9.89 -23.64
N HIS A 625 13.45 -10.75 -22.93
CA HIS A 625 13.86 -12.13 -22.68
C HIS A 625 13.88 -12.94 -23.97
N SER A 626 12.83 -12.84 -24.79
CA SER A 626 12.78 -13.54 -26.09
C SER A 626 13.96 -13.11 -26.98
N ARG A 627 14.26 -11.80 -27.05
CA ARG A 627 15.41 -11.29 -27.81
C ARG A 627 16.74 -11.85 -27.31
N LEU A 628 16.93 -11.95 -26.00
CA LEU A 628 18.16 -12.46 -25.40
C LEU A 628 18.32 -13.98 -25.61
N ILE A 629 17.22 -14.73 -25.54
CA ILE A 629 17.18 -16.16 -25.87
C ILE A 629 17.63 -16.38 -27.33
N ASP A 630 17.07 -15.59 -28.27
CA ASP A 630 17.43 -15.66 -29.69
C ASP A 630 18.89 -15.23 -29.95
N GLU A 631 19.41 -14.30 -29.15
CA GLU A 631 20.83 -13.91 -29.19
C GLU A 631 21.74 -15.06 -28.72
N TYR A 632 21.44 -15.68 -27.58
CA TYR A 632 22.23 -16.81 -27.08
C TYR A 632 22.17 -18.03 -27.99
N GLU A 633 21.03 -18.30 -28.61
CA GLU A 633 20.90 -19.38 -29.58
C GLU A 633 21.80 -19.16 -30.80
N ARG A 634 21.83 -17.94 -31.35
CA ARG A 634 22.74 -17.59 -32.46
C ARG A 634 24.22 -17.77 -32.10
N ARG A 635 24.60 -17.57 -30.83
CA ARG A 635 25.97 -17.82 -30.35
C ARG A 635 26.34 -19.31 -30.27
N LEU A 636 25.35 -20.20 -30.24
CA LEU A 636 25.54 -21.66 -30.22
C LEU A 636 25.52 -22.30 -31.61
N GLU A 637 25.09 -21.57 -32.64
CA GLU A 637 25.18 -22.06 -34.01
C GLU A 637 26.64 -22.11 -34.45
N PRO A 638 27.11 -23.22 -35.04
CA PRO A 638 28.46 -23.28 -35.57
C PRO A 638 28.61 -22.17 -36.62
N VAL A 639 29.68 -21.37 -36.49
CA VAL A 639 30.05 -20.38 -37.51
C VAL A 639 30.14 -21.12 -38.83
N GLN A 640 29.16 -20.92 -39.72
CA GLN A 640 29.31 -21.37 -41.10
C GLN A 640 30.48 -20.58 -41.68
N GLU A 641 31.62 -21.24 -41.85
CA GLU A 641 32.70 -20.71 -42.70
C GLU A 641 32.06 -20.30 -44.02
N GLN A 642 32.03 -18.99 -44.28
CA GLN A 642 31.73 -18.48 -45.60
C GLN A 642 32.76 -19.08 -46.54
N LYS A 643 32.36 -20.10 -47.31
CA LYS A 643 33.14 -20.54 -48.46
C LYS A 643 33.45 -19.30 -49.29
N PRO A 644 34.72 -19.04 -49.62
CA PRO A 644 35.05 -17.93 -50.49
C PRO A 644 34.32 -18.13 -51.83
N PRO A 645 33.90 -17.04 -52.50
CA PRO A 645 33.18 -17.16 -53.75
C PRO A 645 34.07 -17.91 -54.74
N VAL A 646 33.54 -19.01 -55.27
CA VAL A 646 34.17 -19.74 -56.38
C VAL A 646 34.19 -18.76 -57.55
N GLN A 647 35.41 -18.44 -58.00
CA GLN A 647 35.68 -17.58 -59.17
C GLN A 647 35.09 -18.15 -60.46
#